data_AF-A0A418VB99-F1
#
_entry.id   AF-A0A418VB99-F1
#
_cell.length_a   1.000
_cell.length_b   1.000
_cell.length_c   1.000
_cell.angle_alpha   90.00
_cell.angle_beta   90.00
_cell.angle_gamma   90.00
#
_symmetry.space_group_name_H-M   'P 1'
#
loop_
_entity.id
_entity.type
_entity.pdbx_description
1 polymer ?
#
loop_
_entity_poly.entity_id
_entity_poly.type
_entity_poly.pdbx_seq_one_letter_code
_entity_poly.pdbx_strand_id
1 'polypeptide(L)'
;MPLEAGQNLVGRYDLLALIGEGGSAQVFRALDTLMDREVALKAMHAHVPESDRRRFLREVRTLARLTHPGIVPVLDLGEETPGGRPFFTMPLMTGGPLTSLGPLEDALLPLSRFLTAAEFVSRALHFIHAQGIVHRDLTPGNILLDDSGLPRIMDFGLVALSEHTLNLTRSGVTLGTPIYMAPEQARGTGVDARSDLYALGAVLYRVACGSPPFLGDSDQSILYQHVYEAVPDPRDLNPAIPDAVARVILALLAKRPERRPASGEALAHLWELARQNLWANHSRGQYRGGRTRTGEHADGPARVAGLHEAWSVALPGEVTWPAAVVGEGDLISVGTRGGQLVLTHASGRPYATYAARDEVTAPATFIGGHVLYGAWDGTLRRMELQTGQEIWRHQARAEFTGAPTVWANRVLAASRDGHLHAVNLRTGELAWAYRTGGPLAASPILWAGAALVCDEDGWLHAVEARSGHALWKVEIGTVHATPALYPTAPGEATLVVATWAGEVHALRLSAASGRVSLNMAEPILWTYDLEDEVWAAPAISSAALPGKLADPSMQGVVVVSGWGGAVRALKLNDGEDLWEHRLEGRVTASPVISAGLVFLASEAGELVALDLPSGAPRWTHREKHGVQATPLAANGTLYVAFMNGTLRAYRDLAPERREDQAGEPSLR
;
A
#
# COMPACT_ATOMS: atom_id res chain seq x y z
N MET A 1 -46.92 6.15 -27.71
CA MET A 1 -46.39 4.78 -27.89
C MET A 1 -45.11 4.65 -27.06
N PRO A 2 -44.73 3.43 -26.63
CA PRO A 2 -43.41 3.21 -26.03
C PRO A 2 -42.30 3.57 -27.04
N LEU A 3 -41.15 4.06 -26.54
CA LEU A 3 -39.99 4.29 -27.38
C LEU A 3 -39.29 2.95 -27.61
N GLU A 4 -38.84 2.71 -28.83
CA GLU A 4 -38.16 1.47 -29.22
C GLU A 4 -36.86 1.78 -29.99
N ALA A 5 -35.93 0.84 -29.94
CA ALA A 5 -34.73 0.90 -30.77
C ALA A 5 -35.10 0.90 -32.27
N GLY A 6 -34.35 1.66 -33.07
CA GLY A 6 -34.61 1.91 -34.49
C GLY A 6 -35.50 3.13 -34.77
N GLN A 7 -36.08 3.77 -33.75
CA GLN A 7 -36.84 5.01 -33.92
C GLN A 7 -35.92 6.23 -33.97
N ASN A 8 -36.29 7.24 -34.76
CA ASN A 8 -35.67 8.55 -34.74
C ASN A 8 -36.51 9.52 -33.89
N LEU A 9 -35.93 10.03 -32.80
CA LEU A 9 -36.57 11.01 -31.93
C LEU A 9 -36.27 12.42 -32.41
N VAL A 10 -37.32 13.24 -32.56
CA VAL A 10 -37.30 14.66 -32.98
C VAL A 10 -36.53 14.96 -34.27
N GLY A 11 -36.37 14.00 -35.18
CA GLY A 11 -35.62 14.19 -36.42
C GLY A 11 -34.09 14.22 -36.25
N ARG A 12 -33.56 13.91 -35.05
CA ARG A 12 -32.14 14.11 -34.70
C ARG A 12 -31.49 12.95 -33.98
N TYR A 13 -32.21 12.24 -33.11
CA TYR A 13 -31.63 11.19 -32.29
C TYR A 13 -32.09 9.82 -32.75
N ASP A 14 -31.23 9.08 -33.43
CA ASP A 14 -31.51 7.68 -33.78
C ASP A 14 -31.31 6.81 -32.54
N LEU A 15 -32.39 6.22 -32.01
CA LEU A 15 -32.34 5.35 -30.84
C LEU A 15 -31.74 4.00 -31.24
N LEU A 16 -30.51 3.71 -30.85
CA LEU A 16 -29.79 2.51 -31.27
C LEU A 16 -30.11 1.30 -30.40
N ALA A 17 -30.12 1.47 -29.07
CA ALA A 17 -30.37 0.40 -28.11
C ALA A 17 -30.90 0.93 -26.78
N LEU A 18 -31.82 0.20 -26.14
CA LEU A 18 -32.23 0.47 -24.76
C LEU A 18 -31.11 0.00 -23.81
N ILE A 19 -30.58 0.91 -22.99
CA ILE A 19 -29.47 0.64 -22.05
C ILE A 19 -29.87 0.74 -20.58
N GLY A 20 -31.06 1.26 -20.29
CA GLY A 20 -31.62 1.25 -18.94
C GLY A 20 -33.11 1.60 -18.93
N GLU A 21 -33.86 1.04 -17.99
CA GLU A 21 -35.27 1.33 -17.78
C GLU A 21 -35.57 1.45 -16.30
N GLY A 22 -36.19 2.56 -15.90
CA GLY A 22 -36.63 2.81 -14.53
C GLY A 22 -38.11 3.19 -14.47
N GLY A 23 -38.61 3.39 -13.26
CA GLY A 23 -40.04 3.68 -13.03
C GLY A 23 -40.56 4.97 -13.68
N SER A 24 -39.68 5.92 -14.02
CA SER A 24 -40.06 7.24 -14.56
C SER A 24 -39.49 7.54 -15.94
N ALA A 25 -38.49 6.79 -16.41
CA ALA A 25 -37.77 7.07 -17.65
C ALA A 25 -37.10 5.83 -18.23
N GLN A 26 -36.82 5.89 -19.54
CA GLN A 26 -36.00 4.95 -20.30
C GLN A 26 -34.72 5.66 -20.75
N VAL A 27 -33.62 4.92 -20.81
CA VAL A 27 -32.31 5.41 -21.26
C VAL A 27 -31.89 4.62 -22.49
N PHE A 28 -31.59 5.32 -23.58
CA PHE A 28 -31.15 4.74 -24.84
C PHE A 28 -29.71 5.16 -25.15
N ARG A 29 -28.94 4.25 -25.73
CA ARG A 29 -27.80 4.63 -26.57
C ARG A 29 -28.39 5.18 -27.87
N ALA A 30 -28.05 6.41 -28.21
CA ALA A 30 -28.57 7.09 -29.39
C ALA A 30 -27.44 7.76 -30.19
N LEU A 31 -27.62 7.88 -31.50
CA LEU A 31 -26.74 8.69 -32.36
C LEU A 31 -27.36 10.08 -32.53
N ASP A 32 -26.64 11.12 -32.10
CA ASP A 32 -26.97 12.51 -32.43
C ASP A 32 -26.52 12.78 -33.87
N THR A 33 -27.45 12.71 -34.84
CA THR A 33 -27.13 12.82 -36.28
C THR A 33 -26.64 14.21 -36.68
N LEU A 34 -26.91 15.23 -35.87
CA LEU A 34 -26.44 16.59 -36.12
C LEU A 34 -24.98 16.78 -35.72
N MET A 35 -24.57 16.15 -34.62
CA MET A 35 -23.22 16.25 -34.05
C MET A 35 -22.32 15.06 -34.38
N ASP A 36 -22.85 14.06 -35.08
CA ASP A 36 -22.18 12.81 -35.46
C ASP A 36 -21.47 12.12 -34.28
N ARG A 37 -22.21 11.93 -33.18
CA ARG A 37 -21.69 11.30 -31.97
C ARG A 37 -22.74 10.47 -31.25
N GLU A 38 -22.28 9.43 -30.56
CA GLU A 38 -23.14 8.66 -29.69
C GLU A 38 -23.34 9.34 -28.33
N VAL A 39 -24.56 9.26 -27.82
CA VAL A 39 -24.99 9.83 -26.54
C VAL A 39 -25.84 8.82 -25.77
N ALA A 40 -25.91 9.00 -24.46
CA ALA A 40 -26.99 8.41 -23.66
C ALA A 40 -28.17 9.41 -23.63
N LEU A 41 -29.34 8.96 -24.08
CA LEU A 41 -30.58 9.73 -24.12
C LEU A 41 -31.55 9.19 -23.08
N LYS A 42 -31.88 10.00 -22.06
CA LYS A 42 -32.85 9.66 -21.02
C LYS A 42 -34.17 10.37 -21.29
N ALA A 43 -35.22 9.60 -21.58
CA ALA A 43 -36.54 10.08 -21.93
C ALA A 43 -37.57 9.58 -20.92
N MET A 44 -38.49 10.45 -20.47
CA MET A 44 -39.56 10.03 -19.56
C MET A 44 -40.52 9.02 -20.23
N HIS A 45 -41.33 8.31 -19.45
CA HIS A 45 -42.45 7.54 -20.00
C HIS A 45 -43.52 8.48 -20.59
N ALA A 46 -44.36 7.99 -21.50
CA ALA A 46 -45.36 8.85 -22.18
C ALA A 46 -46.46 9.38 -21.24
N HIS A 47 -46.76 8.68 -20.13
CA HIS A 47 -47.91 8.96 -19.25
C HIS A 47 -47.46 9.19 -17.80
N VAL A 48 -46.55 10.14 -17.57
CA VAL A 48 -46.16 10.57 -16.22
C VAL A 48 -47.02 11.75 -15.75
N PRO A 49 -47.35 11.83 -14.44
CA PRO A 49 -48.01 12.98 -13.85
C PRO A 49 -47.27 14.30 -14.13
N GLU A 50 -48.01 15.40 -14.29
CA GLU A 50 -47.43 16.73 -14.52
C GLU A 50 -46.52 17.21 -13.35
N SER A 51 -46.74 16.69 -12.14
CA SER A 51 -45.83 16.89 -11.01
C SER A 51 -44.44 16.29 -11.29
N ASP A 52 -44.40 15.08 -11.84
CA ASP A 52 -43.16 14.35 -12.11
C ASP A 52 -42.45 14.93 -13.32
N ARG A 53 -43.19 15.38 -14.33
CA ARG A 53 -42.64 16.12 -15.48
C ARG A 53 -41.95 17.41 -15.05
N ARG A 54 -42.63 18.25 -14.27
CA ARG A 54 -42.05 19.51 -13.74
C ARG A 54 -40.82 19.25 -12.88
N ARG A 55 -40.84 18.15 -12.12
CA ARG A 55 -39.71 17.72 -11.29
C ARG A 55 -38.51 17.31 -12.14
N PHE A 56 -38.72 16.47 -13.16
CA PHE A 56 -37.68 16.06 -14.11
C PHE A 56 -37.01 17.26 -14.77
N LEU A 57 -37.79 18.21 -15.30
CA LEU A 57 -37.25 19.42 -15.92
C LEU A 57 -36.46 20.28 -14.93
N ARG A 58 -36.89 20.37 -13.67
CA ARG A 58 -36.15 21.09 -12.63
C ARG A 58 -34.82 20.41 -12.29
N GLU A 59 -34.79 19.09 -12.26
CA GLU A 59 -33.59 18.30 -11.99
C GLU A 59 -32.56 18.46 -13.11
N VAL A 60 -32.98 18.30 -14.38
CA VAL A 60 -32.10 18.51 -15.54
C VAL A 60 -31.55 19.94 -15.58
N ARG A 61 -32.37 20.95 -15.27
CA ARG A 61 -31.90 22.35 -15.19
C ARG A 61 -30.92 22.60 -14.05
N THR A 62 -31.02 21.86 -12.95
CA THR A 62 -30.07 21.94 -11.83
C THR A 62 -28.74 21.31 -12.26
N LEU A 63 -28.81 20.13 -12.87
CA LEU A 63 -27.67 19.41 -13.44
C LEU A 63 -26.92 20.22 -14.49
N ALA A 64 -27.64 20.87 -15.40
CA ALA A 64 -27.06 21.68 -16.48
C ALA A 64 -26.27 22.90 -15.97
N ARG A 65 -26.42 23.29 -14.69
CA ARG A 65 -25.65 24.36 -14.07
C ARG A 65 -24.37 23.86 -13.38
N LEU A 66 -24.21 22.55 -13.24
CA LEU A 66 -23.05 21.96 -12.58
C LEU A 66 -21.95 21.73 -13.63
N THR A 67 -20.79 22.34 -13.41
CA THR A 67 -19.60 22.12 -14.24
C THR A 67 -18.46 21.61 -13.36
N HIS A 68 -18.27 20.29 -13.37
CA HIS A 68 -17.20 19.63 -12.63
C HIS A 68 -16.83 18.32 -13.33
N PRO A 69 -15.54 17.96 -13.43
CA PRO A 69 -15.12 16.77 -14.18
C PRO A 69 -15.70 15.45 -13.60
N GLY A 70 -15.96 15.40 -12.29
CA GLY A 70 -16.61 14.25 -11.64
C GLY A 70 -18.15 14.23 -11.68
N ILE A 71 -18.79 15.05 -12.51
CA ILE A 71 -20.25 15.05 -12.71
C ILE A 71 -20.52 14.82 -14.21
N VAL A 72 -21.49 13.96 -14.52
CA VAL A 72 -21.93 13.76 -15.91
C VAL A 72 -22.66 15.03 -16.40
N PRO A 73 -22.16 15.71 -17.45
CA PRO A 73 -22.79 16.93 -17.94
C PRO A 73 -24.05 16.63 -18.74
N VAL A 74 -25.00 17.56 -18.72
CA VAL A 74 -26.14 17.57 -19.65
C VAL A 74 -25.68 18.20 -20.96
N LEU A 75 -25.83 17.49 -22.07
CA LEU A 75 -25.47 17.96 -23.41
C LEU A 75 -26.61 18.72 -24.09
N ASP A 76 -27.84 18.23 -23.95
CA ASP A 76 -29.04 18.83 -24.53
C ASP A 76 -30.29 18.46 -23.72
N LEU A 77 -31.33 19.30 -23.77
CA LEU A 77 -32.64 19.08 -23.17
C LEU A 77 -33.73 19.41 -24.21
N GLY A 78 -34.61 18.45 -24.49
CA GLY A 78 -35.67 18.59 -25.50
C GLY A 78 -36.99 17.97 -25.07
N GLU A 79 -37.99 18.11 -25.94
CA GLU A 79 -39.30 17.47 -25.84
C GLU A 79 -39.65 16.82 -27.18
N GLU A 80 -40.26 15.63 -27.14
CA GLU A 80 -40.66 14.87 -28.35
C GLU A 80 -41.61 15.68 -29.26
N THR A 81 -42.55 16.39 -28.63
CA THR A 81 -43.44 17.38 -29.23
C THR A 81 -43.65 18.50 -28.20
N PRO A 82 -44.09 19.71 -28.59
CA PRO A 82 -44.36 20.78 -27.62
C PRO A 82 -45.35 20.32 -26.54
N GLY A 83 -44.90 20.27 -25.27
CA GLY A 83 -45.71 19.77 -24.16
C GLY A 83 -45.80 18.23 -24.07
N GLY A 84 -45.03 17.51 -24.88
CA GLY A 84 -44.92 16.06 -24.87
C GLY A 84 -43.92 15.53 -23.84
N ARG A 85 -43.31 14.39 -24.16
CA ARG A 85 -42.32 13.70 -23.32
C ARG A 85 -40.99 14.46 -23.31
N PRO A 86 -40.50 14.93 -22.15
CA PRO A 86 -39.18 15.52 -22.08
C PRO A 86 -38.09 14.45 -22.10
N PHE A 87 -36.95 14.81 -22.68
CA PHE A 87 -35.74 14.00 -22.69
C PHE A 87 -34.51 14.89 -22.54
N PHE A 88 -33.40 14.32 -22.06
CA PHE A 88 -32.10 14.98 -22.12
C PHE A 88 -31.03 14.01 -22.60
N THR A 89 -29.92 14.55 -23.09
CA THR A 89 -28.76 13.77 -23.54
C THR A 89 -27.55 14.04 -22.67
N MET A 90 -26.70 13.03 -22.52
CA MET A 90 -25.46 13.07 -21.76
C MET A 90 -24.39 12.20 -22.45
N PRO A 91 -23.10 12.36 -22.14
CA PRO A 91 -22.07 11.49 -22.66
C PRO A 91 -22.37 10.02 -22.37
N LEU A 92 -22.12 9.15 -23.34
CA LEU A 92 -22.22 7.70 -23.13
C LEU A 92 -21.00 7.22 -22.34
N MET A 93 -21.23 6.78 -21.11
CA MET A 93 -20.17 6.27 -20.23
C MET A 93 -19.84 4.81 -20.58
N THR A 94 -18.60 4.53 -21.00
CA THR A 94 -18.19 3.21 -21.51
C THR A 94 -17.40 2.38 -20.50
N GLY A 95 -16.88 2.97 -19.41
CA GLY A 95 -16.09 2.27 -18.40
C GLY A 95 -16.89 1.43 -17.40
N GLY A 96 -18.23 1.46 -17.49
CA GLY A 96 -19.13 0.73 -16.58
C GLY A 96 -19.24 1.39 -15.20
N PRO A 97 -19.88 0.73 -14.22
CA PRO A 97 -20.05 1.26 -12.87
C PRO A 97 -18.73 1.24 -12.07
N LEU A 98 -18.63 2.06 -11.02
CA LEU A 98 -17.48 2.10 -10.11
C LEU A 98 -17.10 0.72 -9.55
N THR A 99 -18.07 -0.18 -9.40
CA THR A 99 -17.86 -1.56 -8.95
C THR A 99 -16.96 -2.39 -9.86
N SER A 100 -16.76 -1.98 -11.11
CA SER A 100 -15.81 -2.62 -12.04
C SER A 100 -14.34 -2.49 -11.60
N LEU A 101 -14.03 -1.60 -10.65
CA LEU A 101 -12.68 -1.47 -10.10
C LEU A 101 -12.31 -2.54 -9.06
N GLY A 102 -13.24 -3.43 -8.70
CA GLY A 102 -12.98 -4.48 -7.71
C GLY A 102 -13.75 -5.79 -7.97
N PRO A 103 -13.70 -6.78 -7.05
CA PRO A 103 -13.14 -6.72 -5.70
C PRO A 103 -11.65 -6.36 -5.68
N LEU A 104 -11.17 -5.77 -4.58
CA LEU A 104 -9.75 -5.48 -4.45
C LEU A 104 -8.94 -6.77 -4.40
N GLU A 105 -7.91 -6.83 -5.24
CA GLU A 105 -6.91 -7.90 -5.24
C GLU A 105 -5.64 -7.41 -4.51
N ASP A 106 -4.80 -8.34 -4.01
CA ASP A 106 -3.50 -8.02 -3.39
C ASP A 106 -2.48 -7.62 -4.47
N ALA A 107 -2.78 -6.52 -5.16
CA ALA A 107 -2.04 -5.96 -6.28
C ALA A 107 -2.09 -4.42 -6.27
N LEU A 108 -0.96 -3.79 -6.60
CA LEU A 108 -0.82 -2.33 -6.52
C LEU A 108 -1.69 -1.58 -7.54
N LEU A 109 -1.85 -2.10 -8.75
CA LEU A 109 -2.60 -1.41 -9.81
C LEU A 109 -4.12 -1.31 -9.49
N PRO A 110 -4.82 -2.41 -9.13
CA PRO A 110 -6.22 -2.33 -8.70
C PRO A 110 -6.42 -1.40 -7.50
N LEU A 111 -5.54 -1.49 -6.50
CA LEU A 111 -5.57 -0.63 -5.31
C LEU A 111 -5.36 0.85 -5.65
N SER A 112 -4.41 1.15 -6.53
CA SER A 112 -4.14 2.53 -6.99
C SER A 112 -5.34 3.11 -7.73
N ARG A 113 -5.96 2.33 -8.64
CA ARG A 113 -7.18 2.73 -9.35
C ARG A 113 -8.34 3.00 -8.38
N PHE A 114 -8.54 2.10 -7.42
CA PHE A 114 -9.54 2.27 -6.36
C PHE A 114 -9.31 3.56 -5.55
N LEU A 115 -8.09 3.80 -5.07
CA LEU A 115 -7.75 4.98 -4.27
C LEU A 115 -7.89 6.28 -5.07
N THR A 116 -7.56 6.24 -6.36
CA THR A 116 -7.70 7.39 -7.26
C THR A 116 -9.18 7.71 -7.47
N ALA A 117 -9.99 6.69 -7.77
CA ALA A 117 -11.42 6.84 -7.94
C ALA A 117 -12.12 7.30 -6.64
N ALA A 118 -11.77 6.71 -5.50
CA ALA A 118 -12.31 7.06 -4.19
C ALA A 118 -12.01 8.52 -3.81
N GLU A 119 -10.78 9.00 -4.05
CA GLU A 119 -10.45 10.41 -3.84
C GLU A 119 -11.26 11.32 -4.79
N PHE A 120 -11.27 10.99 -6.08
CA PHE A 120 -11.91 11.81 -7.12
C PHE A 120 -13.41 11.98 -6.89
N VAL A 121 -14.12 10.87 -6.60
CA VAL A 121 -15.57 10.92 -6.31
C VAL A 121 -15.86 11.66 -5.00
N SER A 122 -14.95 11.62 -4.02
CA SER A 122 -15.09 12.37 -2.78
C SER A 122 -15.03 13.89 -3.02
N ARG A 123 -14.10 14.35 -3.87
CA ARG A 123 -14.03 15.77 -4.30
C ARG A 123 -15.25 16.18 -5.11
N ALA A 124 -15.76 15.30 -5.98
CA ALA A 124 -16.99 15.57 -6.73
C ALA A 124 -18.20 15.77 -5.80
N LEU A 125 -18.37 14.91 -4.78
CA LEU A 125 -19.41 15.10 -3.77
C LEU A 125 -19.22 16.41 -2.98
N HIS A 126 -17.98 16.78 -2.65
CA HIS A 126 -17.72 18.04 -1.98
C HIS A 126 -18.21 19.24 -2.80
N PHE A 127 -17.94 19.27 -4.11
CA PHE A 127 -18.40 20.31 -5.02
C PHE A 127 -19.94 20.39 -5.06
N ILE A 128 -20.62 19.25 -5.10
CA ILE A 128 -22.09 19.16 -5.08
C ILE A 128 -22.64 19.75 -3.77
N HIS A 129 -22.09 19.31 -2.64
CA HIS A 129 -22.52 19.73 -1.30
C HIS A 129 -22.27 21.23 -1.05
N ALA A 130 -21.20 21.79 -1.60
CA ALA A 130 -20.89 23.22 -1.51
C ALA A 130 -21.96 24.11 -2.18
N GLN A 131 -22.77 23.56 -3.08
CA GLN A 131 -23.89 24.25 -3.73
C GLN A 131 -25.23 24.02 -3.02
N GLY A 132 -25.22 23.39 -1.85
CA GLY A 132 -26.42 23.07 -1.09
C GLY A 132 -27.24 21.91 -1.68
N ILE A 133 -26.64 21.12 -2.57
CA ILE A 133 -27.28 19.96 -3.18
C ILE A 133 -26.85 18.71 -2.40
N VAL A 134 -27.79 17.79 -2.14
CA VAL A 134 -27.52 16.46 -1.55
C VAL A 134 -28.08 15.43 -2.51
N HIS A 135 -27.30 14.39 -2.82
CA HIS A 135 -27.62 13.38 -3.83
C HIS A 135 -28.76 12.45 -3.40
N ARG A 136 -28.74 11.97 -2.15
CA ARG A 136 -29.75 11.12 -1.48
C ARG A 136 -29.96 9.71 -2.02
N ASP A 137 -29.57 9.43 -3.25
CA ASP A 137 -29.67 8.08 -3.85
C ASP A 137 -28.36 7.64 -4.51
N LEU A 138 -27.25 7.76 -3.78
CA LEU A 138 -25.95 7.39 -4.33
C LEU A 138 -25.80 5.86 -4.34
N THR A 139 -25.64 5.28 -5.53
CA THR A 139 -25.57 3.83 -5.76
C THR A 139 -24.46 3.50 -6.79
N PRO A 140 -24.06 2.23 -6.97
CA PRO A 140 -23.08 1.87 -7.99
C PRO A 140 -23.47 2.28 -9.42
N GLY A 141 -24.78 2.25 -9.73
CA GLY A 141 -25.28 2.66 -11.05
C GLY A 141 -25.21 4.16 -11.29
N ASN A 142 -25.09 4.96 -10.22
CA ASN A 142 -25.03 6.42 -10.28
C ASN A 142 -23.58 6.95 -10.22
N ILE A 143 -22.59 6.06 -10.19
CA ILE A 143 -21.17 6.40 -10.26
C ILE A 143 -20.55 5.59 -11.41
N LEU A 144 -20.43 6.21 -12.57
CA LEU A 144 -19.94 5.56 -13.79
C LEU A 144 -18.51 5.98 -14.12
N LEU A 145 -17.73 5.07 -14.69
CA LEU A 145 -16.38 5.31 -15.14
C LEU A 145 -16.38 5.80 -16.60
N ASP A 146 -15.56 6.81 -16.90
CA ASP A 146 -15.25 7.16 -18.28
C ASP A 146 -14.21 6.21 -18.89
N ASP A 147 -13.83 6.49 -20.14
CA ASP A 147 -12.82 5.74 -20.90
C ASP A 147 -11.44 5.77 -20.24
N SER A 148 -11.13 6.81 -19.46
CA SER A 148 -9.91 6.93 -18.65
C SER A 148 -9.99 6.19 -17.31
N GLY A 149 -11.16 5.63 -16.96
CA GLY A 149 -11.40 4.94 -15.70
C GLY A 149 -11.63 5.87 -14.51
N LEU A 150 -11.96 7.14 -14.74
CA LEU A 150 -12.29 8.10 -13.69
C LEU A 150 -13.80 8.13 -13.41
N PRO A 151 -14.22 8.20 -12.13
CA PRO A 151 -15.64 8.16 -11.79
C PRO A 151 -16.35 9.50 -12.00
N ARG A 152 -17.58 9.42 -12.50
CA ARG A 152 -18.51 10.53 -12.69
C ARG A 152 -19.85 10.20 -12.05
N ILE A 153 -20.37 11.16 -11.29
CA ILE A 153 -21.65 11.06 -10.60
C ILE A 153 -22.77 11.50 -11.55
N MET A 154 -23.87 10.77 -11.54
CA MET A 154 -25.09 11.08 -12.29
C MET A 154 -26.35 10.84 -11.45
N ASP A 155 -27.51 11.26 -11.98
CA ASP A 155 -28.84 10.97 -11.41
C ASP A 155 -29.00 11.38 -9.93
N PHE A 156 -28.95 12.70 -9.73
CA PHE A 156 -29.16 13.34 -8.43
C PHE A 156 -30.61 13.19 -8.03
N GLY A 157 -30.90 12.18 -7.21
CA GLY A 157 -32.22 11.92 -6.66
C GLY A 157 -32.75 13.09 -5.83
N LEU A 158 -33.28 14.13 -6.50
CA LEU A 158 -34.00 15.22 -5.88
C LEU A 158 -35.40 14.74 -5.50
N VAL A 159 -35.49 13.67 -4.71
CA VAL A 159 -36.64 13.41 -3.84
C VAL A 159 -36.42 14.29 -2.62
N ALA A 160 -36.87 15.54 -2.70
CA ALA A 160 -37.02 16.37 -1.52
C ALA A 160 -38.50 16.56 -1.21
N LEU A 161 -38.93 15.78 -0.21
CA LEU A 161 -39.90 16.19 0.80
C LEU A 161 -41.24 16.68 0.25
N SER A 162 -42.09 15.73 -0.16
CA SER A 162 -43.51 15.91 0.13
C SER A 162 -43.73 15.47 1.58
N GLU A 163 -44.56 16.21 2.33
CA GLU A 163 -45.03 15.89 3.68
C GLU A 163 -45.69 14.50 3.80
N HIS A 164 -45.81 13.76 2.69
CA HIS A 164 -46.35 12.40 2.60
C HIS A 164 -45.33 11.27 2.86
N THR A 165 -44.01 11.53 2.91
CA THR A 165 -43.01 10.44 3.08
C THR A 165 -42.89 9.92 4.52
N LEU A 166 -43.42 10.65 5.51
CA LEU A 166 -43.53 10.15 6.89
C LEU A 166 -44.47 8.93 7.00
N ASN A 167 -45.31 8.67 5.99
CA ASN A 167 -46.27 7.57 5.99
C ASN A 167 -45.95 6.41 5.01
N LEU A 168 -44.90 6.52 4.18
CA LEU A 168 -44.62 5.52 3.13
C LEU A 168 -43.86 4.28 3.64
N THR A 169 -43.06 4.41 4.70
CA THR A 169 -42.52 3.24 5.44
C THR A 169 -43.62 2.44 6.16
N ARG A 170 -44.80 3.04 6.40
CA ARG A 170 -45.99 2.36 6.95
C ARG A 170 -46.78 1.56 5.90
N SER A 171 -46.62 1.84 4.61
CA SER A 171 -47.35 1.17 3.51
C SER A 171 -46.54 0.12 2.75
N GLY A 172 -45.32 -0.22 3.20
CA GLY A 172 -44.53 -1.32 2.65
C GLY A 172 -43.86 -1.06 1.29
N VAL A 173 -43.81 0.18 0.82
CA VAL A 173 -43.13 0.56 -0.43
C VAL A 173 -41.87 1.35 -0.09
N THR A 174 -40.70 0.72 -0.22
CA THR A 174 -39.40 1.37 -0.01
C THR A 174 -39.04 2.24 -1.22
N LEU A 175 -38.74 3.52 -1.00
CA LEU A 175 -38.19 4.42 -2.02
C LEU A 175 -36.66 4.43 -1.92
N GLY A 176 -35.96 4.03 -2.99
CA GLY A 176 -34.50 3.95 -3.08
C GLY A 176 -33.97 2.51 -3.06
N THR A 177 -32.64 2.35 -3.08
CA THR A 177 -31.99 1.03 -2.95
C THR A 177 -31.55 0.82 -1.49
N PRO A 178 -32.28 0.04 -0.67
CA PRO A 178 -32.03 -0.08 0.78
C PRO A 178 -30.57 -0.43 1.13
N ILE A 179 -29.89 -1.17 0.26
CA ILE A 179 -28.51 -1.66 0.37
C ILE A 179 -27.48 -0.53 0.56
N TYR A 180 -27.77 0.70 0.14
CA TYR A 180 -26.84 1.84 0.22
C TYR A 180 -27.35 2.97 1.12
N MET A 181 -28.53 2.81 1.72
CA MET A 181 -29.22 3.90 2.42
C MET A 181 -28.53 4.25 3.75
N ALA A 182 -28.41 5.54 4.04
CA ALA A 182 -27.88 5.99 5.32
C ALA A 182 -28.85 5.71 6.49
N PRO A 183 -28.36 5.48 7.73
CA PRO A 183 -29.20 5.20 8.90
C PRO A 183 -30.27 6.28 9.16
N GLU A 184 -29.92 7.54 8.99
CA GLU A 184 -30.81 8.68 9.16
C GLU A 184 -31.91 8.75 8.08
N GLN A 185 -31.60 8.29 6.86
CA GLN A 185 -32.58 8.17 5.78
C GLN A 185 -33.57 7.04 6.09
N ALA A 186 -33.06 5.88 6.54
CA ALA A 186 -33.89 4.74 6.94
C ALA A 186 -34.84 5.08 8.10
N ARG A 187 -34.42 5.96 9.01
CA ARG A 187 -35.25 6.46 10.13
C ARG A 187 -36.21 7.60 9.74
N GLY A 188 -36.08 8.17 8.54
CA GLY A 188 -36.85 9.35 8.13
C GLY A 188 -36.45 10.63 8.91
N THR A 189 -35.22 10.70 9.40
CA THR A 189 -34.66 11.87 10.11
C THR A 189 -33.90 12.79 9.15
N GLY A 190 -33.49 13.98 9.61
CA GLY A 190 -32.86 14.99 8.75
C GLY A 190 -31.65 14.46 7.96
N VAL A 191 -31.74 14.54 6.62
CA VAL A 191 -30.74 14.07 5.66
C VAL A 191 -29.85 15.24 5.26
N ASP A 192 -28.53 15.10 5.42
CA ASP A 192 -27.53 16.07 4.98
C ASP A 192 -26.44 15.45 4.10
N ALA A 193 -25.41 16.24 3.75
CA ALA A 193 -24.24 15.83 2.96
C ALA A 193 -23.56 14.54 3.46
N ARG A 194 -23.57 14.28 4.77
CA ARG A 194 -22.93 13.11 5.38
C ARG A 194 -23.71 11.82 5.12
N SER A 195 -24.98 11.92 4.73
CA SER A 195 -25.78 10.79 4.25
C SER A 195 -25.22 10.25 2.93
N ASP A 196 -24.83 11.15 2.01
CA ASP A 196 -24.19 10.74 0.76
C ASP A 196 -22.80 10.12 1.00
N LEU A 197 -22.06 10.62 1.99
CA LEU A 197 -20.76 10.03 2.37
C LEU A 197 -20.92 8.60 2.93
N TYR A 198 -21.99 8.34 3.69
CA TYR A 198 -22.31 6.97 4.12
C TYR A 198 -22.63 6.07 2.93
N ALA A 199 -23.47 6.54 2.01
CA ALA A 199 -23.83 5.79 0.81
C ALA A 199 -22.59 5.50 -0.07
N LEU A 200 -21.69 6.47 -0.21
CA LEU A 200 -20.40 6.28 -0.87
C LEU A 200 -19.55 5.23 -0.14
N GLY A 201 -19.53 5.26 1.20
CA GLY A 201 -18.88 4.23 2.01
C GLY A 201 -19.40 2.82 1.72
N ALA A 202 -20.71 2.66 1.57
CA ALA A 202 -21.32 1.37 1.24
C ALA A 202 -21.00 0.91 -0.19
N VAL A 203 -20.91 1.84 -1.15
CA VAL A 203 -20.44 1.55 -2.51
C VAL A 203 -18.97 1.13 -2.51
N LEU A 204 -18.10 1.90 -1.86
CA LEU A 204 -16.67 1.60 -1.78
C LEU A 204 -16.39 0.31 -1.01
N TYR A 205 -17.19 -0.01 0.02
CA TYR A 205 -17.14 -1.32 0.69
C TYR A 205 -17.44 -2.45 -0.31
N ARG A 206 -18.47 -2.29 -1.16
CA ARG A 206 -18.79 -3.28 -2.20
C ARG A 206 -17.68 -3.41 -3.24
N VAL A 207 -17.09 -2.29 -3.68
CA VAL A 207 -15.94 -2.31 -4.60
C VAL A 207 -14.77 -3.04 -3.93
N ALA A 208 -14.51 -2.78 -2.65
CA ALA A 208 -13.39 -3.39 -1.95
C ALA A 208 -13.59 -4.89 -1.69
N CYS A 209 -14.77 -5.31 -1.24
CA CYS A 209 -15.04 -6.67 -0.79
C CYS A 209 -15.69 -7.57 -1.85
N GLY A 210 -16.21 -7.00 -2.93
CA GLY A 210 -17.08 -7.68 -3.91
C GLY A 210 -18.54 -7.82 -3.46
N SER A 211 -18.85 -7.53 -2.19
CA SER A 211 -20.19 -7.61 -1.59
C SER A 211 -20.49 -6.37 -0.75
N PRO A 212 -21.74 -5.85 -0.71
CA PRO A 212 -22.11 -4.74 0.18
C PRO A 212 -21.96 -5.11 1.67
N PRO A 213 -21.94 -4.12 2.58
CA PRO A 213 -21.73 -4.36 4.01
C PRO A 213 -22.88 -5.14 4.67
N PHE A 214 -24.09 -5.04 4.14
CA PHE A 214 -25.29 -5.65 4.68
C PHE A 214 -26.10 -6.33 3.57
N LEU A 215 -26.63 -7.51 3.87
CA LEU A 215 -27.46 -8.34 2.98
C LEU A 215 -28.61 -8.91 3.79
N GLY A 216 -29.78 -9.05 3.18
CA GLY A 216 -30.93 -9.67 3.84
C GLY A 216 -32.03 -10.03 2.85
N ASP A 217 -32.92 -10.91 3.29
CA ASP A 217 -34.00 -11.46 2.45
C ASP A 217 -35.16 -10.46 2.22
N SER A 218 -35.10 -9.28 2.83
CA SER A 218 -36.08 -8.20 2.65
C SER A 218 -35.45 -6.83 2.88
N ASP A 219 -36.03 -5.80 2.25
CA ASP A 219 -35.65 -4.40 2.45
C ASP A 219 -35.65 -4.00 3.93
N GLN A 220 -36.66 -4.46 4.69
CA GLN A 220 -36.78 -4.17 6.12
C GLN A 220 -35.61 -4.73 6.92
N SER A 221 -35.13 -5.94 6.58
CA SER A 221 -33.96 -6.54 7.19
C SER A 221 -32.70 -5.72 6.90
N ILE A 222 -32.50 -5.31 5.64
CA ILE A 222 -31.34 -4.49 5.25
C ILE A 222 -31.38 -3.14 5.97
N LEU A 223 -32.52 -2.45 5.98
CA LEU A 223 -32.67 -1.18 6.69
C LEU A 223 -32.39 -1.33 8.20
N TYR A 224 -32.84 -2.41 8.82
CA TYR A 224 -32.54 -2.71 10.22
C TYR A 224 -31.02 -2.82 10.46
N GLN A 225 -30.30 -3.55 9.61
CA GLN A 225 -28.85 -3.72 9.72
C GLN A 225 -28.10 -2.38 9.55
N HIS A 226 -28.52 -1.58 8.57
CA HIS A 226 -27.99 -0.22 8.39
C HIS A 226 -28.19 0.63 9.64
N VAL A 227 -29.31 0.47 10.35
CA VAL A 227 -29.64 1.30 11.52
C VAL A 227 -29.02 0.81 12.83
N TYR A 228 -28.94 -0.50 13.05
CA TYR A 228 -28.65 -1.08 14.36
C TYR A 228 -27.44 -2.02 14.40
N GLU A 229 -27.12 -2.72 13.31
CA GLU A 229 -26.03 -3.70 13.33
C GLU A 229 -24.66 -3.06 13.15
N ALA A 230 -23.65 -3.66 13.80
CA ALA A 230 -22.27 -3.29 13.59
C ALA A 230 -21.87 -3.61 12.14
N VAL A 231 -21.11 -2.71 11.52
CA VAL A 231 -20.57 -2.94 10.17
C VAL A 231 -19.51 -4.02 10.26
N PRO A 232 -19.60 -5.12 9.50
CA PRO A 232 -18.54 -6.12 9.45
C PRO A 232 -17.21 -5.47 9.05
N ASP A 233 -16.10 -5.92 9.61
CA ASP A 233 -14.79 -5.41 9.19
C ASP A 233 -14.55 -5.87 7.73
N PRO A 234 -14.29 -4.95 6.78
CA PRO A 234 -14.09 -5.33 5.39
C PRO A 234 -12.92 -6.32 5.21
N ARG A 235 -11.94 -6.32 6.13
CA ARG A 235 -10.78 -7.21 6.09
C ARG A 235 -11.13 -8.66 6.40
N ASP A 236 -12.24 -8.90 7.10
CA ASP A 236 -12.72 -10.26 7.37
C ASP A 236 -13.28 -10.91 6.09
N LEU A 237 -13.88 -10.12 5.20
CA LEU A 237 -14.40 -10.58 3.91
C LEU A 237 -13.31 -10.60 2.85
N ASN A 238 -12.46 -9.57 2.81
CA ASN A 238 -11.37 -9.48 1.86
C ASN A 238 -10.05 -9.07 2.55
N PRO A 239 -9.18 -10.06 2.86
CA PRO A 239 -7.87 -9.81 3.46
C PRO A 239 -6.89 -9.02 2.58
N ALA A 240 -7.19 -8.81 1.29
CA ALA A 240 -6.38 -7.96 0.42
C ALA A 240 -6.57 -6.46 0.70
N ILE A 241 -7.60 -6.08 1.47
CA ILE A 241 -7.87 -4.69 1.82
C ILE A 241 -6.85 -4.20 2.86
N PRO A 242 -6.07 -3.15 2.56
CA PRO A 242 -5.12 -2.64 3.54
C PRO A 242 -5.78 -1.93 4.72
N ASP A 243 -5.13 -1.96 5.87
CA ASP A 243 -5.63 -1.35 7.12
C ASP A 243 -6.03 0.12 6.98
N ALA A 244 -5.25 0.91 6.26
CA ALA A 244 -5.55 2.32 6.05
C ALA A 244 -6.84 2.52 5.24
N VAL A 245 -7.09 1.67 4.24
CA VAL A 245 -8.32 1.69 3.44
C VAL A 245 -9.51 1.25 4.29
N ALA A 246 -9.37 0.15 5.03
CA ALA A 246 -10.41 -0.37 5.91
C ALA A 246 -10.87 0.68 6.94
N ARG A 247 -9.93 1.42 7.55
CA ARG A 247 -10.24 2.49 8.51
C ARG A 247 -11.10 3.60 7.90
N VAL A 248 -10.80 4.04 6.67
CA VAL A 248 -11.57 5.11 6.01
C VAL A 248 -12.96 4.60 5.63
N ILE A 249 -13.09 3.38 5.12
CA ILE A 249 -14.40 2.76 4.80
C ILE A 249 -15.26 2.66 6.07
N LEU A 250 -14.71 2.16 7.18
CA LEU A 250 -15.43 2.05 8.45
C LEU A 250 -15.81 3.42 9.03
N ALA A 251 -14.98 4.43 8.86
CA ALA A 251 -15.32 5.80 9.25
C ALA A 251 -16.55 6.31 8.48
N LEU A 252 -16.61 6.12 7.15
CA LEU A 252 -17.77 6.49 6.34
C LEU A 252 -19.06 5.78 6.78
N LEU A 253 -18.95 4.51 7.17
CA LEU A 253 -20.07 3.68 7.60
C LEU A 253 -20.45 3.86 9.08
N ALA A 254 -19.92 4.88 9.76
CA ALA A 254 -20.32 5.18 11.12
C ALA A 254 -21.81 5.54 11.20
N LYS A 255 -22.52 4.93 12.15
CA LYS A 255 -23.98 5.09 12.28
C LYS A 255 -24.41 6.52 12.59
N ARG A 256 -23.60 7.23 13.38
CA ARG A 256 -23.81 8.63 13.75
C ARG A 256 -23.15 9.55 12.73
N PRO A 257 -23.89 10.47 12.06
CA PRO A 257 -23.32 11.37 11.05
C PRO A 257 -22.12 12.19 11.54
N GLU A 258 -22.10 12.60 12.80
CA GLU A 258 -21.00 13.37 13.42
C GLU A 258 -19.69 12.58 13.59
N ARG A 259 -19.71 11.25 13.46
CA ARG A 259 -18.49 10.41 13.37
C ARG A 259 -18.03 10.22 11.92
N ARG A 260 -18.82 10.76 10.98
CA ARG A 260 -18.59 10.99 9.54
C ARG A 260 -17.30 11.79 9.30
N PRO A 261 -16.50 11.62 8.23
CA PRO A 261 -15.73 12.75 7.70
C PRO A 261 -16.65 13.96 7.48
N ALA A 262 -16.16 15.15 7.81
CA ALA A 262 -17.00 16.36 7.83
C ALA A 262 -17.44 16.82 6.43
N SER A 263 -16.68 16.47 5.40
CA SER A 263 -16.94 16.85 4.00
C SER A 263 -16.27 15.86 3.04
N GLY A 264 -16.65 15.92 1.76
CA GLY A 264 -15.95 15.18 0.70
C GLY A 264 -14.48 15.58 0.55
N GLU A 265 -14.11 16.82 0.88
CA GLU A 265 -12.70 17.27 0.87
C GLU A 265 -11.90 16.64 2.01
N ALA A 266 -12.46 16.61 3.23
CA ALA A 266 -11.83 15.91 4.35
C ALA A 266 -11.67 14.41 4.04
N LEU A 267 -12.66 13.81 3.37
CA LEU A 267 -12.59 12.43 2.91
C LEU A 267 -11.50 12.22 1.83
N ALA A 268 -11.40 13.12 0.84
CA ALA A 268 -10.34 13.07 -0.17
C ALA A 268 -8.95 13.09 0.48
N HIS A 269 -8.76 13.95 1.48
CA HIS A 269 -7.51 13.99 2.25
C HIS A 269 -7.25 12.69 3.04
N LEU A 270 -8.28 12.05 3.61
CA LEU A 270 -8.13 10.75 4.24
C LEU A 270 -7.69 9.65 3.25
N TRP A 271 -8.18 9.69 2.01
CA TRP A 271 -7.72 8.77 0.95
C TRP A 271 -6.29 9.04 0.54
N GLU A 272 -5.90 10.30 0.45
CA GLU A 272 -4.51 10.69 0.19
C GLU A 272 -3.58 10.21 1.32
N LEU A 273 -3.96 10.41 2.59
CA LEU A 273 -3.24 9.87 3.74
C LEU A 273 -3.20 8.35 3.73
N ALA A 274 -4.28 7.68 3.33
CA ALA A 274 -4.28 6.22 3.19
C ALA A 274 -3.32 5.78 2.08
N ARG A 275 -3.27 6.49 0.96
CA ARG A 275 -2.34 6.24 -0.15
C ARG A 275 -0.89 6.46 0.26
N GLN A 276 -0.60 7.57 0.96
CA GLN A 276 0.72 7.86 1.52
C GLN A 276 1.10 6.83 2.57
N ASN A 277 0.19 6.45 3.47
CA ASN A 277 0.42 5.39 4.45
C ASN A 277 0.69 4.06 3.75
N LEU A 278 0.02 3.78 2.64
CA LEU A 278 0.21 2.55 1.88
C LEU A 278 1.51 2.53 1.13
N TRP A 279 1.91 3.63 0.49
CA TRP A 279 3.21 3.70 -0.16
C TRP A 279 4.32 3.76 0.89
N ALA A 280 4.15 4.50 1.98
CA ALA A 280 5.05 4.45 3.12
C ALA A 280 5.08 3.06 3.77
N ASN A 281 3.98 2.29 3.84
CA ASN A 281 3.95 0.96 4.46
C ASN A 281 4.25 -0.20 3.49
N HIS A 282 4.05 -0.04 2.18
CA HIS A 282 4.52 -0.98 1.14
C HIS A 282 6.02 -0.77 0.88
N SER A 283 6.52 0.45 1.09
CA SER A 283 7.95 0.77 1.10
C SER A 283 8.60 0.62 2.47
N ARG A 284 7.83 0.59 3.57
CA ARG A 284 8.31 0.02 4.84
C ARG A 284 8.26 -1.49 4.69
N GLY A 285 9.28 -2.03 4.03
CA GLY A 285 9.78 -3.30 4.52
C GLY A 285 9.95 -3.15 6.03
N GLN A 286 9.39 -4.08 6.84
CA GLN A 286 9.86 -4.23 8.21
C GLN A 286 11.37 -4.15 8.17
N TYR A 287 11.95 -3.34 9.05
CA TYR A 287 13.35 -2.99 9.01
C TYR A 287 14.19 -4.28 8.89
N ARG A 288 14.63 -4.57 7.66
CA ARG A 288 15.20 -5.83 7.11
C ARG A 288 14.37 -7.13 7.03
N GLY A 289 13.14 -7.19 7.53
CA GLY A 289 12.24 -8.36 7.45
C GLY A 289 11.04 -8.26 6.49
N GLY A 290 10.79 -7.12 5.81
CA GLY A 290 9.54 -6.90 5.06
C GLY A 290 9.53 -7.26 3.57
N ARG A 291 8.33 -7.23 2.95
CA ARG A 291 8.01 -7.76 1.60
C ARG A 291 8.95 -7.28 0.47
N THR A 292 9.46 -6.04 0.53
CA THR A 292 10.24 -5.40 -0.55
C THR A 292 11.70 -5.09 -0.20
N ARG A 293 12.10 -5.26 1.08
CA ARG A 293 13.45 -5.01 1.64
C ARG A 293 14.26 -3.88 0.99
N THR A 294 13.72 -2.67 1.02
CA THR A 294 14.51 -1.48 0.70
C THR A 294 15.23 -1.02 1.96
N GLY A 295 16.49 -0.61 1.80
CA GLY A 295 17.26 0.03 2.86
C GLY A 295 16.76 1.43 3.22
N GLU A 296 15.69 1.96 2.61
CA GLU A 296 15.15 3.31 2.82
C GLU A 296 14.13 3.38 3.96
N HIS A 297 14.42 4.19 4.98
CA HIS A 297 13.56 4.43 6.14
C HIS A 297 13.42 5.93 6.43
N ALA A 298 12.21 6.47 6.48
CA ALA A 298 12.03 7.93 6.61
C ALA A 298 12.33 8.48 8.01
N ASP A 299 12.35 7.65 9.04
CA ASP A 299 12.21 8.06 10.44
C ASP A 299 13.48 7.93 11.29
N GLY A 300 14.63 7.57 10.71
CA GLY A 300 15.92 7.56 11.41
C GLY A 300 16.45 8.96 11.77
N PRO A 301 17.69 9.05 12.29
CA PRO A 301 18.25 10.33 12.73
C PRO A 301 18.52 11.27 11.55
N ALA A 302 17.71 12.33 11.42
CA ALA A 302 17.91 13.36 10.39
C ALA A 302 19.01 14.38 10.73
N ARG A 303 19.28 14.61 12.02
CA ARG A 303 20.36 15.47 12.51
C ARG A 303 21.49 14.61 13.06
N VAL A 304 22.52 14.39 12.25
CA VAL A 304 23.57 13.43 12.59
C VAL A 304 24.81 14.03 13.23
N ALA A 305 25.02 15.34 13.10
CA ALA A 305 26.23 16.00 13.60
C ALA A 305 26.43 15.86 15.13
N GLY A 306 25.34 15.69 15.88
CA GLY A 306 25.34 15.54 17.34
C GLY A 306 25.15 14.09 17.82
N LEU A 307 25.20 13.09 16.94
CA LEU A 307 25.01 11.69 17.36
C LEU A 307 26.10 11.24 18.34
N HIS A 308 25.67 10.73 19.48
CA HIS A 308 26.52 10.10 20.47
C HIS A 308 25.81 8.88 21.08
N GLU A 309 26.60 8.01 21.70
CA GLU A 309 26.08 6.83 22.40
C GLU A 309 25.10 7.27 23.51
N ALA A 310 23.85 6.84 23.37
CA ALA A 310 22.77 7.06 24.31
C ALA A 310 22.74 5.99 25.40
N TRP A 311 22.93 4.74 24.98
CA TRP A 311 22.94 3.56 25.83
C TRP A 311 23.67 2.41 25.11
N SER A 312 24.10 1.44 25.91
CA SER A 312 24.75 0.20 25.47
C SER A 312 24.27 -0.98 26.30
N VAL A 313 23.95 -2.09 25.63
CA VAL A 313 23.43 -3.32 26.23
C VAL A 313 24.30 -4.49 25.79
N ALA A 314 24.68 -5.34 26.74
CA ALA A 314 25.39 -6.58 26.43
C ALA A 314 24.43 -7.65 25.89
N LEU A 315 24.87 -8.36 24.85
CA LEU A 315 24.16 -9.46 24.22
C LEU A 315 24.80 -10.80 24.65
N PRO A 316 24.02 -11.88 24.74
CA PRO A 316 24.47 -13.21 25.16
C PRO A 316 25.16 -13.96 23.99
N GLY A 317 26.17 -13.34 23.38
CA GLY A 317 26.95 -13.92 22.29
C GLY A 317 27.41 -12.88 21.28
N GLU A 318 28.33 -13.30 20.40
CA GLU A 318 28.79 -12.49 19.28
C GLU A 318 27.67 -12.25 18.27
N VAL A 319 27.79 -11.15 17.53
CA VAL A 319 26.88 -10.79 16.45
C VAL A 319 27.67 -10.76 15.14
N THR A 320 27.42 -11.72 14.26
CA THR A 320 28.16 -11.91 13.02
C THR A 320 27.23 -12.00 11.82
N TRP A 321 27.78 -11.78 10.63
CA TRP A 321 27.04 -11.89 9.38
C TRP A 321 26.41 -13.31 9.22
N PRO A 322 25.19 -13.45 8.68
CA PRO A 322 24.29 -12.42 8.15
C PRO A 322 23.29 -11.85 9.19
N ALA A 323 23.77 -11.32 10.32
CA ALA A 323 22.92 -10.65 11.31
C ALA A 323 22.48 -9.24 10.90
N ALA A 324 21.37 -8.82 11.49
CA ALA A 324 20.96 -7.43 11.45
C ALA A 324 20.17 -7.01 12.70
N VAL A 325 20.23 -5.72 12.99
CA VAL A 325 19.31 -5.09 13.92
C VAL A 325 18.01 -4.80 13.19
N VAL A 326 16.89 -5.27 13.75
CA VAL A 326 15.53 -5.09 13.21
C VAL A 326 14.60 -4.55 14.29
N GLY A 327 13.54 -3.82 13.92
CA GLY A 327 12.63 -3.25 14.91
C GLY A 327 11.20 -3.10 14.41
N GLU A 328 10.26 -3.05 15.34
CA GLU A 328 8.86 -2.69 15.12
C GLU A 328 8.33 -1.90 16.34
N GLY A 329 7.86 -0.68 16.10
CA GLY A 329 7.38 0.20 17.18
C GLY A 329 8.51 0.53 18.18
N ASP A 330 8.30 0.14 19.44
CA ASP A 330 9.27 0.33 20.53
C ASP A 330 10.20 -0.87 20.72
N LEU A 331 10.02 -1.97 19.98
CA LEU A 331 10.87 -3.16 20.11
C LEU A 331 11.95 -3.21 19.05
N ILE A 332 13.13 -3.66 19.47
CA ILE A 332 14.30 -3.92 18.66
C ILE A 332 14.74 -5.35 18.93
N SER A 333 15.11 -6.08 17.89
CA SER A 333 15.70 -7.40 18.02
C SER A 333 17.01 -7.56 17.28
N VAL A 334 17.85 -8.43 17.83
CA VAL A 334 19.13 -8.82 17.25
C VAL A 334 19.38 -10.29 17.57
N GLY A 335 19.78 -11.03 16.54
CA GLY A 335 20.21 -12.41 16.66
C GLY A 335 21.69 -12.52 17.05
N THR A 336 22.07 -13.62 17.69
CA THR A 336 23.45 -13.88 18.16
C THR A 336 23.93 -15.27 17.76
N ARG A 337 25.26 -15.45 17.69
CA ARG A 337 25.89 -16.77 17.53
C ARG A 337 25.65 -17.71 18.71
N GLY A 338 25.32 -17.16 19.88
CA GLY A 338 24.90 -17.94 21.07
C GLY A 338 23.51 -18.58 20.93
N GLY A 339 22.88 -18.48 19.76
CA GLY A 339 21.56 -19.03 19.50
C GLY A 339 20.44 -18.25 20.18
N GLN A 340 20.63 -16.96 20.44
CA GLN A 340 19.62 -16.11 21.08
C GLN A 340 19.13 -15.03 20.12
N LEU A 341 17.80 -14.91 20.02
CA LEU A 341 17.14 -13.69 19.55
C LEU A 341 16.87 -12.80 20.78
N VAL A 342 17.60 -11.70 20.90
CA VAL A 342 17.44 -10.75 21.99
C VAL A 342 16.46 -9.67 21.55
N LEU A 343 15.46 -9.36 22.39
CA LEU A 343 14.53 -8.25 22.21
C LEU A 343 14.74 -7.22 23.32
N THR A 344 14.84 -5.97 22.91
CA THR A 344 14.99 -4.80 23.80
C THR A 344 13.99 -3.72 23.40
N HIS A 345 13.62 -2.87 24.35
CA HIS A 345 12.95 -1.62 24.03
C HIS A 345 13.93 -0.65 23.36
N ALA A 346 13.42 0.31 22.58
CA ALA A 346 14.22 1.39 21.99
C ALA A 346 14.98 2.22 23.03
N SER A 347 14.52 2.18 24.29
CA SER A 347 15.19 2.77 25.46
C SER A 347 16.41 1.98 25.97
N GLY A 348 16.71 0.80 25.42
CA GLY A 348 17.76 -0.11 25.89
C GLY A 348 17.31 -1.03 27.03
N ARG A 349 16.05 -0.93 27.49
CA ARG A 349 15.53 -1.84 28.51
C ARG A 349 15.33 -3.24 27.94
N PRO A 350 15.76 -4.32 28.62
CA PRO A 350 15.49 -5.68 28.18
C PRO A 350 13.97 -5.93 28.07
N TYR A 351 13.56 -6.64 27.02
CA TYR A 351 12.17 -7.08 26.85
C TYR A 351 12.07 -8.61 27.00
N ALA A 352 12.73 -9.35 26.11
CA ALA A 352 12.70 -10.82 26.10
C ALA A 352 13.95 -11.39 25.43
N THR A 353 14.20 -12.68 25.60
CA THR A 353 15.24 -13.40 24.85
C THR A 353 14.71 -14.79 24.52
N TYR A 354 14.75 -15.15 23.25
CA TYR A 354 14.28 -16.43 22.74
C TYR A 354 15.45 -17.27 22.23
N ALA A 355 15.52 -18.52 22.69
CA ALA A 355 16.64 -19.40 22.40
C ALA A 355 16.35 -20.39 21.27
N ALA A 356 17.35 -20.66 20.44
CA ALA A 356 17.46 -21.78 19.53
C ALA A 356 18.61 -22.71 19.97
N ARG A 357 18.78 -23.86 19.29
CA ARG A 357 19.87 -24.79 19.62
C ARG A 357 21.21 -24.38 19.03
N ASP A 358 21.17 -23.53 18.02
CA ASP A 358 22.31 -23.06 17.26
C ASP A 358 22.10 -21.58 16.88
N GLU A 359 23.05 -20.98 16.19
CA GLU A 359 23.12 -19.55 15.89
C GLU A 359 21.78 -18.99 15.37
N VAL A 360 21.40 -17.81 15.85
CA VAL A 360 20.28 -17.05 15.30
C VAL A 360 20.89 -15.85 14.61
N THR A 361 21.24 -15.98 13.33
CA THR A 361 21.78 -14.85 12.55
C THR A 361 20.76 -14.29 11.57
N ALA A 362 19.83 -15.11 11.06
CA ALA A 362 18.76 -14.62 10.20
C ALA A 362 18.01 -13.46 10.87
N PRO A 363 17.83 -12.31 10.18
CA PRO A 363 17.04 -11.21 10.71
C PRO A 363 15.62 -11.68 11.04
N ALA A 364 15.07 -11.21 12.17
CA ALA A 364 13.72 -11.54 12.56
C ALA A 364 12.67 -10.71 11.80
N THR A 365 11.44 -11.22 11.78
CA THR A 365 10.29 -10.59 11.12
C THR A 365 9.17 -10.45 12.14
N PHE A 366 8.81 -9.22 12.48
CA PHE A 366 7.72 -8.96 13.44
C PHE A 366 6.36 -9.04 12.74
N ILE A 367 5.30 -9.50 13.41
CA ILE A 367 3.97 -9.61 12.78
C ILE A 367 2.90 -9.36 13.84
N GLY A 368 2.59 -8.09 14.05
CA GLY A 368 1.74 -7.69 15.16
C GLY A 368 2.35 -8.17 16.48
N GLY A 369 1.55 -8.71 17.39
CA GLY A 369 2.02 -9.25 18.67
C GLY A 369 2.91 -10.50 18.59
N HIS A 370 3.57 -10.79 17.46
CA HIS A 370 4.40 -11.97 17.25
C HIS A 370 5.74 -11.62 16.60
N VAL A 371 6.70 -12.53 16.69
CA VAL A 371 7.96 -12.48 15.95
C VAL A 371 8.28 -13.84 15.34
N LEU A 372 8.79 -13.82 14.10
CA LEU A 372 9.34 -14.96 13.39
C LEU A 372 10.86 -14.86 13.34
N TYR A 373 11.55 -15.98 13.52
CA TYR A 373 12.98 -16.05 13.27
C TYR A 373 13.41 -17.45 12.86
N GLY A 374 14.44 -17.51 12.03
CA GLY A 374 15.14 -18.72 11.61
C GLY A 374 16.44 -18.90 12.39
N ALA A 375 16.91 -20.14 12.50
CA ALA A 375 18.16 -20.49 13.18
C ALA A 375 18.99 -21.51 12.38
N TRP A 376 20.25 -21.66 12.79
CA TRP A 376 21.21 -22.57 12.15
C TRP A 376 20.92 -24.05 12.40
N ASP A 377 20.11 -24.35 13.41
CA ASP A 377 19.58 -25.69 13.66
C ASP A 377 18.48 -26.11 12.66
N GLY A 378 18.21 -25.28 11.65
CA GLY A 378 17.19 -25.47 10.63
C GLY A 378 15.76 -25.26 11.15
N THR A 379 15.59 -24.59 12.30
CA THR A 379 14.26 -24.26 12.83
C THR A 379 13.80 -22.87 12.40
N LEU A 380 12.54 -22.78 11.98
CA LEU A 380 11.79 -21.54 11.82
C LEU A 380 10.70 -21.51 12.89
N ARG A 381 10.61 -20.41 13.65
CA ARG A 381 9.72 -20.32 14.81
C ARG A 381 8.82 -19.12 14.73
N ARG A 382 7.64 -19.24 15.32
CA ARG A 382 6.76 -18.11 15.63
C ARG A 382 6.55 -18.02 17.13
N MET A 383 6.92 -16.87 17.69
CA MET A 383 6.75 -16.57 19.11
C MET A 383 5.67 -15.49 19.28
N GLU A 384 4.83 -15.62 20.29
CA GLU A 384 4.00 -14.51 20.77
C GLU A 384 4.84 -13.60 21.68
N LEU A 385 4.83 -12.30 21.40
CA LEU A 385 5.70 -11.33 22.07
C LEU A 385 5.33 -11.15 23.55
N GLN A 386 4.03 -11.10 23.88
CA GLN A 386 3.57 -10.79 25.23
C GLN A 386 3.89 -11.90 26.23
N THR A 387 3.73 -13.16 25.84
CA THR A 387 3.90 -14.32 26.71
C THR A 387 5.23 -15.02 26.52
N GLY A 388 5.91 -14.79 25.40
CA GLY A 388 7.08 -15.57 24.98
C GLY A 388 6.73 -16.99 24.55
N GLN A 389 5.46 -17.31 24.32
CA GLN A 389 5.03 -18.64 23.91
C GLN A 389 5.44 -18.94 22.47
N GLU A 390 6.07 -20.10 22.25
CA GLU A 390 6.23 -20.66 20.90
C GLU A 390 4.87 -21.14 20.39
N ILE A 391 4.32 -20.45 19.39
CA ILE A 391 3.05 -20.79 18.76
C ILE A 391 3.22 -22.02 17.87
N TRP A 392 4.28 -22.03 17.06
CA TRP A 392 4.66 -23.17 16.24
C TRP A 392 6.14 -23.14 15.87
N ARG A 393 6.62 -24.29 15.39
CA ARG A 393 7.96 -24.49 14.84
C ARG A 393 7.89 -25.33 13.57
N HIS A 394 8.63 -24.92 12.55
CA HIS A 394 8.90 -25.67 11.32
C HIS A 394 10.37 -26.08 11.26
N GLN A 395 10.66 -27.26 10.72
CA GLN A 395 12.01 -27.83 10.62
C GLN A 395 12.39 -28.07 9.16
N ALA A 396 13.47 -27.43 8.71
CA ALA A 396 14.14 -27.70 7.44
C ALA A 396 15.32 -28.67 7.62
N ARG A 397 15.94 -29.09 6.51
CA ARG A 397 17.09 -30.02 6.54
C ARG A 397 18.42 -29.31 6.79
N ALA A 398 18.45 -27.99 6.63
CA ALA A 398 19.59 -27.13 6.87
C ALA A 398 19.10 -25.76 7.40
N GLU A 399 20.07 -24.91 7.74
CA GLU A 399 19.89 -23.61 8.34
C GLU A 399 19.00 -22.64 7.54
N PHE A 400 18.38 -21.72 8.28
CA PHE A 400 17.77 -20.51 7.74
C PHE A 400 18.69 -19.32 8.02
N THR A 401 19.24 -18.70 6.98
CA THR A 401 20.14 -17.53 7.10
C THR A 401 19.49 -16.22 6.62
N GLY A 402 18.43 -16.33 5.82
CA GLY A 402 17.61 -15.19 5.42
C GLY A 402 16.44 -14.95 6.37
N ALA A 403 16.01 -13.69 6.50
CA ALA A 403 14.77 -13.33 7.18
C ALA A 403 13.53 -14.04 6.58
N PRO A 404 12.66 -14.62 7.42
CA PRO A 404 11.38 -15.19 6.98
C PRO A 404 10.45 -14.07 6.50
N THR A 405 9.80 -14.22 5.35
CA THR A 405 9.01 -13.15 4.74
C THR A 405 7.54 -13.52 4.66
N VAL A 406 6.68 -12.63 5.15
CA VAL A 406 5.23 -12.90 5.19
C VAL A 406 4.53 -12.40 3.94
N TRP A 407 3.67 -13.26 3.39
CA TRP A 407 2.80 -12.95 2.28
C TRP A 407 1.43 -13.61 2.50
N ALA A 408 0.38 -12.79 2.62
CA ALA A 408 -0.97 -13.25 2.97
C ALA A 408 -0.94 -14.18 4.22
N ASN A 409 -1.44 -15.42 4.11
CA ASN A 409 -1.40 -16.42 5.19
C ASN A 409 -0.21 -17.39 5.06
N ARG A 410 0.93 -16.93 4.53
CA ARG A 410 2.15 -17.72 4.34
C ARG A 410 3.36 -17.00 4.91
N VAL A 411 4.30 -17.80 5.40
CA VAL A 411 5.67 -17.40 5.70
C VAL A 411 6.57 -18.11 4.70
N LEU A 412 7.28 -17.34 3.89
CA LEU A 412 8.28 -17.82 2.96
C LEU A 412 9.66 -17.76 3.62
N ALA A 413 10.38 -18.87 3.65
CA ALA A 413 11.70 -18.96 4.27
C ALA A 413 12.68 -19.68 3.37
N ALA A 414 13.78 -19.00 3.05
CA ALA A 414 14.89 -19.52 2.27
C ALA A 414 15.82 -20.34 3.17
N SER A 415 16.02 -21.61 2.83
CA SER A 415 16.93 -22.50 3.55
C SER A 415 18.13 -22.88 2.69
N ARG A 416 19.27 -23.10 3.35
CA ARG A 416 20.47 -23.63 2.71
C ARG A 416 20.33 -25.10 2.29
N ASP A 417 19.17 -25.73 2.54
CA ASP A 417 18.81 -27.05 1.98
C ASP A 417 18.38 -26.99 0.50
N GLY A 418 18.45 -25.80 -0.11
CA GLY A 418 18.09 -25.54 -1.49
C GLY A 418 16.59 -25.48 -1.76
N HIS A 419 15.80 -25.22 -0.72
CA HIS A 419 14.36 -25.01 -0.84
C HIS A 419 13.92 -23.65 -0.30
N LEU A 420 12.98 -23.04 -1.04
CA LEU A 420 12.10 -22.00 -0.52
C LEU A 420 10.89 -22.69 0.11
N HIS A 421 10.82 -22.67 1.44
CA HIS A 421 9.72 -23.23 2.21
C HIS A 421 8.60 -22.21 2.34
N ALA A 422 7.35 -22.62 2.09
CA ALA A 422 6.17 -21.82 2.42
C ALA A 422 5.34 -22.53 3.47
N VAL A 423 5.31 -21.96 4.68
CA VAL A 423 4.53 -22.51 5.78
C VAL A 423 3.30 -21.65 6.05
N ASN A 424 2.24 -22.26 6.55
CA ASN A 424 1.04 -21.55 6.97
C ASN A 424 1.36 -20.65 8.16
N LEU A 425 1.06 -19.35 8.05
CA LEU A 425 1.39 -18.38 9.10
C LEU A 425 0.78 -18.75 10.46
N ARG A 426 -0.41 -19.37 10.48
CA ARG A 426 -1.12 -19.72 11.71
C ARG A 426 -0.67 -21.05 12.31
N THR A 427 -0.46 -22.08 11.49
CA THR A 427 -0.21 -23.44 11.99
C THR A 427 1.26 -23.86 11.94
N GLY A 428 2.09 -23.18 11.14
CA GLY A 428 3.47 -23.58 10.88
C GLY A 428 3.60 -24.79 9.94
N GLU A 429 2.49 -25.34 9.45
CA GLU A 429 2.51 -26.48 8.54
C GLU A 429 3.02 -26.09 7.16
N LEU A 430 3.83 -26.95 6.57
CA LEU A 430 4.32 -26.77 5.21
C LEU A 430 3.17 -26.80 4.20
N ALA A 431 2.97 -25.69 3.50
CA ALA A 431 2.00 -25.59 2.40
C ALA A 431 2.62 -26.07 1.08
N TRP A 432 3.85 -25.65 0.80
CA TRP A 432 4.65 -26.10 -0.34
C TRP A 432 6.14 -25.82 -0.09
N ALA A 433 7.01 -26.49 -0.84
CA ALA A 433 8.43 -26.20 -0.90
C ALA A 433 8.87 -26.18 -2.37
N TYR A 434 9.58 -25.13 -2.79
CA TYR A 434 10.13 -25.00 -4.13
C TYR A 434 11.64 -25.27 -4.10
N ARG A 435 12.12 -26.18 -4.95
CA ARG A 435 13.55 -26.55 -5.03
C ARG A 435 14.25 -25.72 -6.09
N THR A 436 15.30 -24.98 -5.72
CA THR A 436 16.09 -24.14 -6.63
C THR A 436 17.22 -24.91 -7.30
N GLY A 437 17.90 -25.78 -6.54
CA GLY A 437 19.04 -26.56 -7.02
C GLY A 437 20.24 -26.36 -6.09
N GLY A 438 20.61 -25.10 -5.88
CA GLY A 438 21.64 -24.67 -4.92
C GLY A 438 21.06 -24.14 -3.60
N PRO A 439 21.90 -23.96 -2.56
CA PRO A 439 21.52 -23.37 -1.28
C PRO A 439 20.90 -21.98 -1.43
N LEU A 440 19.93 -21.64 -0.57
CA LEU A 440 19.38 -20.29 -0.46
C LEU A 440 19.86 -19.61 0.82
N ALA A 441 20.82 -18.69 0.67
CA ALA A 441 21.29 -17.87 1.78
C ALA A 441 20.55 -16.54 1.88
N ALA A 442 20.33 -15.94 0.71
CA ALA A 442 19.59 -14.71 0.54
C ALA A 442 18.09 -14.93 0.76
N SER A 443 17.42 -13.82 0.96
CA SER A 443 16.14 -13.82 1.60
C SER A 443 15.05 -13.45 0.58
N PRO A 444 13.87 -14.09 0.57
CA PRO A 444 12.92 -13.93 -0.54
C PRO A 444 12.38 -12.49 -0.65
N ILE A 445 12.27 -11.98 -1.88
CA ILE A 445 11.66 -10.68 -2.18
C ILE A 445 10.29 -10.92 -2.80
N LEU A 446 9.28 -10.20 -2.32
CA LEU A 446 7.92 -10.34 -2.80
C LEU A 446 7.54 -9.16 -3.68
N TRP A 447 7.09 -9.45 -4.90
CA TRP A 447 6.54 -8.45 -5.79
C TRP A 447 5.48 -9.05 -6.70
N ALA A 448 4.36 -8.34 -6.86
CA ALA A 448 3.23 -8.74 -7.72
C ALA A 448 2.85 -10.24 -7.64
N GLY A 449 2.76 -10.77 -6.41
CA GLY A 449 2.37 -12.16 -6.15
C GLY A 449 3.46 -13.21 -6.38
N ALA A 450 4.66 -12.82 -6.81
CA ALA A 450 5.81 -13.69 -6.92
C ALA A 450 6.77 -13.52 -5.74
N ALA A 451 7.46 -14.60 -5.39
CA ALA A 451 8.65 -14.63 -4.58
C ALA A 451 9.87 -14.76 -5.50
N LEU A 452 10.79 -13.82 -5.39
CA LEU A 452 12.07 -13.77 -6.10
C LEU A 452 13.16 -14.24 -5.14
N VAL A 453 13.92 -15.26 -5.52
CA VAL A 453 15.01 -15.84 -4.73
C VAL A 453 16.21 -16.12 -5.59
N CYS A 454 17.41 -15.88 -5.06
CA CYS A 454 18.66 -16.27 -5.70
C CYS A 454 19.25 -17.46 -4.95
N ASP A 455 19.75 -18.45 -5.69
CA ASP A 455 20.58 -19.51 -5.12
C ASP A 455 22.07 -19.23 -5.28
N GLU A 456 22.87 -19.94 -4.48
CA GLU A 456 24.33 -19.81 -4.50
C GLU A 456 24.98 -20.42 -5.75
N ASP A 457 24.23 -21.23 -6.52
CA ASP A 457 24.67 -21.80 -7.81
C ASP A 457 24.49 -20.80 -8.97
N GLY A 458 23.93 -19.63 -8.70
CA GLY A 458 23.91 -18.49 -9.60
C GLY A 458 22.60 -18.27 -10.36
N TRP A 459 21.50 -18.84 -9.88
CA TRP A 459 20.18 -18.69 -10.47
C TRP A 459 19.29 -17.74 -9.68
N LEU A 460 18.65 -16.81 -10.39
CA LEU A 460 17.49 -16.04 -9.91
C LEU A 460 16.21 -16.74 -10.35
N HIS A 461 15.36 -17.10 -9.39
CA HIS A 461 14.08 -17.75 -9.60
C HIS A 461 12.93 -16.81 -9.26
N ALA A 462 11.86 -16.87 -10.05
CA ALA A 462 10.55 -16.34 -9.69
C ALA A 462 9.57 -17.48 -9.48
N VAL A 463 8.90 -17.46 -8.33
CA VAL A 463 7.98 -18.49 -7.88
C VAL A 463 6.67 -17.84 -7.47
N GLU A 464 5.52 -18.39 -7.87
CA GLU A 464 4.23 -17.87 -7.42
C GLU A 464 4.09 -18.08 -5.90
N ALA A 465 4.00 -17.00 -5.13
CA ALA A 465 4.04 -17.02 -3.66
C ALA A 465 2.85 -17.78 -3.03
N ARG A 466 1.77 -17.98 -3.78
CA ARG A 466 0.60 -18.73 -3.31
C ARG A 466 0.80 -20.24 -3.42
N SER A 467 1.27 -20.71 -4.58
CA SER A 467 1.23 -22.13 -4.95
C SER A 467 2.60 -22.81 -4.96
N GLY A 468 3.69 -22.04 -5.01
CA GLY A 468 5.04 -22.57 -5.21
C GLY A 468 5.34 -22.92 -6.68
N HIS A 469 4.46 -22.57 -7.62
CA HIS A 469 4.68 -22.84 -9.03
C HIS A 469 5.81 -21.97 -9.58
N ALA A 470 6.74 -22.59 -10.33
CA ALA A 470 7.79 -21.86 -11.02
C ALA A 470 7.19 -20.93 -12.07
N LEU A 471 7.56 -19.65 -12.06
CA LEU A 471 7.20 -18.71 -13.11
C LEU A 471 8.30 -18.66 -14.17
N TRP A 472 9.54 -18.44 -13.74
CA TRP A 472 10.73 -18.42 -14.59
C TRP A 472 11.98 -18.51 -13.73
N LYS A 473 13.12 -18.76 -14.37
CA LYS A 473 14.45 -18.59 -13.78
C LYS A 473 15.44 -18.08 -14.81
N VAL A 474 16.46 -17.37 -14.36
CA VAL A 474 17.54 -16.81 -15.18
C VAL A 474 18.87 -16.95 -14.45
N GLU A 475 19.94 -17.16 -15.19
CA GLU A 475 21.30 -17.17 -14.65
C GLU A 475 21.77 -15.73 -14.44
N ILE A 476 22.30 -15.44 -13.25
CA ILE A 476 22.76 -14.10 -12.86
C ILE A 476 24.12 -14.12 -12.17
N GLY A 477 24.61 -15.29 -11.73
CA GLY A 477 25.82 -15.43 -10.91
C GLY A 477 25.52 -15.59 -9.42
N THR A 478 26.48 -16.08 -8.64
CA THR A 478 26.30 -16.41 -7.22
C THR A 478 25.88 -15.18 -6.41
N VAL A 479 24.85 -15.30 -5.57
CA VAL A 479 24.34 -14.21 -4.73
C VAL A 479 24.22 -14.66 -3.27
N HIS A 480 24.97 -14.01 -2.38
CA HIS A 480 24.86 -14.25 -0.93
C HIS A 480 23.97 -13.23 -0.23
N ALA A 481 23.96 -11.99 -0.73
CA ALA A 481 23.18 -10.89 -0.16
C ALA A 481 21.79 -10.80 -0.80
N THR A 482 20.81 -10.33 -0.04
CA THR A 482 19.46 -10.19 -0.60
C THR A 482 19.42 -9.07 -1.65
N PRO A 483 18.87 -9.31 -2.85
CA PRO A 483 18.68 -8.24 -3.84
C PRO A 483 17.77 -7.11 -3.31
N ALA A 484 17.72 -5.99 -4.03
CA ALA A 484 16.82 -4.88 -3.69
C ALA A 484 15.85 -4.62 -4.83
N LEU A 485 14.58 -4.31 -4.52
CA LEU A 485 13.54 -4.09 -5.51
C LEU A 485 12.90 -2.72 -5.33
N TYR A 486 12.70 -2.02 -6.44
CA TYR A 486 12.06 -0.72 -6.48
C TYR A 486 10.94 -0.69 -7.53
N PRO A 487 9.66 -0.50 -7.12
CA PRO A 487 8.57 -0.28 -8.06
C PRO A 487 8.74 1.04 -8.81
N THR A 488 8.87 1.01 -10.13
CA THR A 488 9.14 2.19 -10.97
C THR A 488 7.88 2.77 -11.61
N ALA A 489 6.88 1.94 -11.86
CA ALA A 489 5.58 2.35 -12.37
C ALA A 489 4.51 1.31 -11.97
N PRO A 490 3.21 1.58 -12.18
CA PRO A 490 2.17 0.59 -11.91
C PRO A 490 2.41 -0.71 -12.71
N GLY A 491 2.72 -1.79 -11.98
CA GLY A 491 3.04 -3.08 -12.60
C GLY A 491 4.46 -3.20 -13.15
N GLU A 492 5.34 -2.23 -12.93
CA GLU A 492 6.76 -2.30 -13.30
C GLU A 492 7.66 -2.12 -12.07
N ALA A 493 8.80 -2.79 -12.06
CA ALA A 493 9.81 -2.63 -11.02
C ALA A 493 11.22 -2.85 -11.57
N THR A 494 12.20 -2.26 -10.90
CA THR A 494 13.62 -2.56 -11.10
C THR A 494 14.11 -3.41 -9.93
N LEU A 495 14.71 -4.56 -10.23
CA LEU A 495 15.37 -5.44 -9.28
C LEU A 495 16.88 -5.29 -9.43
N VAL A 496 17.56 -4.83 -8.40
CA VAL A 496 19.03 -4.73 -8.34
C VAL A 496 19.58 -5.97 -7.66
N VAL A 497 20.36 -6.74 -8.39
CA VAL A 497 21.03 -7.96 -7.94
C VAL A 497 22.53 -7.71 -7.94
N ALA A 498 23.19 -7.84 -6.80
CA ALA A 498 24.64 -7.82 -6.70
C ALA A 498 25.17 -9.25 -6.52
N THR A 499 26.00 -9.70 -7.44
CA THR A 499 26.66 -11.00 -7.39
C THR A 499 27.85 -10.93 -6.45
N TRP A 500 28.25 -12.08 -5.90
CA TRP A 500 29.39 -12.19 -5.01
C TRP A 500 30.69 -11.71 -5.68
N ALA A 501 30.83 -11.90 -7.00
CA ALA A 501 32.02 -11.50 -7.75
C ALA A 501 32.16 -9.97 -7.94
N GLY A 502 31.14 -9.19 -7.63
CA GLY A 502 31.15 -7.72 -7.77
C GLY A 502 30.30 -7.17 -8.90
N GLU A 503 29.65 -8.02 -9.70
CA GLU A 503 28.75 -7.57 -10.76
C GLU A 503 27.40 -7.17 -10.18
N VAL A 504 26.92 -5.98 -10.52
CA VAL A 504 25.62 -5.44 -10.08
C VAL A 504 24.74 -5.27 -11.30
N HIS A 505 23.64 -6.01 -11.35
CA HIS A 505 22.67 -5.97 -12.45
C HIS A 505 21.38 -5.29 -12.00
N ALA A 506 20.88 -4.33 -12.78
CA ALA A 506 19.51 -3.86 -12.65
C ALA A 506 18.64 -4.56 -13.69
N LEU A 507 17.60 -5.26 -13.22
CA LEU A 507 16.68 -6.04 -14.05
C LEU A 507 15.31 -5.37 -14.08
N ARG A 508 14.71 -5.24 -15.27
CA ARG A 508 13.35 -4.74 -15.42
C ARG A 508 12.34 -5.88 -15.26
N LEU A 509 11.45 -5.72 -14.30
CA LEU A 509 10.33 -6.62 -14.02
C LEU A 509 9.02 -5.97 -14.46
N SER A 510 8.16 -6.74 -15.12
CA SER A 510 6.81 -6.36 -15.47
C SER A 510 5.80 -7.36 -14.89
N ALA A 511 4.65 -6.85 -14.47
CA ALA A 511 3.47 -7.61 -14.06
C ALA A 511 2.24 -7.26 -14.92
N ALA A 512 2.45 -6.59 -16.06
CA ALA A 512 1.37 -6.14 -16.95
C ALA A 512 0.52 -7.32 -17.50
N SER A 513 1.11 -8.51 -17.61
CA SER A 513 0.43 -9.75 -18.02
C SER A 513 -0.41 -10.39 -16.91
N GLY A 514 -0.42 -9.80 -15.70
CA GLY A 514 -1.01 -10.39 -14.50
C GLY A 514 -0.06 -11.33 -13.74
N ARG A 515 1.13 -11.60 -14.26
CA ARG A 515 2.20 -12.36 -13.60
C ARG A 515 3.53 -11.66 -13.76
N VAL A 516 4.41 -11.83 -12.77
CA VAL A 516 5.77 -11.32 -12.84
C VAL A 516 6.53 -12.00 -13.97
N SER A 517 7.09 -11.19 -14.87
CA SER A 517 7.98 -11.61 -15.95
C SER A 517 9.15 -10.63 -16.06
N LEU A 518 10.31 -11.14 -16.47
CA LEU A 518 11.37 -10.28 -17.00
C LEU A 518 10.88 -9.66 -18.31
N ASN A 519 11.30 -8.42 -18.59
CA ASN A 519 11.04 -7.84 -19.91
C ASN A 519 11.75 -8.68 -20.99
N MET A 520 10.97 -9.25 -21.91
CA MET A 520 11.45 -10.25 -22.86
C MET A 520 12.40 -9.68 -23.94
N ALA A 521 12.41 -8.36 -24.16
CA ALA A 521 13.28 -7.74 -25.16
C ALA A 521 14.67 -7.41 -24.57
N GLU A 522 14.70 -6.74 -23.42
CA GLU A 522 15.91 -6.32 -22.71
C GLU A 522 15.66 -6.43 -21.20
N PRO A 523 16.00 -7.58 -20.58
CA PRO A 523 15.73 -7.80 -19.15
C PRO A 523 16.69 -7.03 -18.25
N ILE A 524 17.91 -6.78 -18.71
CA ILE A 524 18.95 -6.01 -18.01
C ILE A 524 18.84 -4.56 -18.46
N LEU A 525 18.62 -3.67 -17.50
CA LEU A 525 18.63 -2.22 -17.68
C LEU A 525 20.07 -1.69 -17.76
N TRP A 526 20.94 -2.16 -16.87
CA TRP A 526 22.38 -1.89 -16.85
C TRP A 526 23.10 -2.92 -15.98
N THR A 527 24.41 -3.03 -16.20
CA THR A 527 25.34 -3.79 -15.36
C THR A 527 26.48 -2.86 -14.93
N TYR A 528 26.92 -2.99 -13.69
CA TYR A 528 28.04 -2.26 -13.10
C TYR A 528 29.01 -3.25 -12.46
N ASP A 529 30.32 -3.04 -12.62
CA ASP A 529 31.35 -3.86 -11.96
C ASP A 529 31.96 -3.06 -10.80
N LEU A 530 31.80 -3.58 -9.58
CA LEU A 530 32.35 -2.98 -8.37
C LEU A 530 33.85 -3.25 -8.19
N GLU A 531 34.39 -4.22 -8.93
CA GLU A 531 35.77 -4.73 -8.78
C GLU A 531 36.10 -5.19 -7.34
N ASP A 532 35.08 -5.62 -6.58
CA ASP A 532 35.18 -6.02 -5.18
C ASP A 532 34.09 -7.05 -4.85
N GLU A 533 34.36 -7.94 -3.90
CA GLU A 533 33.40 -8.97 -3.51
C GLU A 533 32.18 -8.35 -2.82
N VAL A 534 30.98 -8.86 -3.04
CA VAL A 534 29.77 -8.32 -2.40
C VAL A 534 29.16 -9.31 -1.41
N TRP A 535 29.15 -8.91 -0.13
CA TRP A 535 28.50 -9.63 0.98
C TRP A 535 27.32 -8.86 1.58
N ALA A 536 27.26 -7.56 1.27
CA ALA A 536 26.26 -6.61 1.70
C ALA A 536 25.12 -6.52 0.69
N ALA A 537 23.88 -6.39 1.17
CA ALA A 537 22.74 -6.16 0.29
C ALA A 537 22.80 -4.73 -0.31
N PRO A 538 22.45 -4.53 -1.59
CA PRO A 538 22.24 -3.19 -2.11
C PRO A 538 21.12 -2.46 -1.37
N ALA A 539 21.20 -1.13 -1.28
CA ALA A 539 20.10 -0.28 -0.81
C ALA A 539 19.59 0.59 -1.95
N ILE A 540 18.27 0.79 -2.04
CA ILE A 540 17.66 1.64 -3.08
C ILE A 540 16.80 2.70 -2.38
N SER A 541 16.83 3.93 -2.90
CA SER A 541 15.95 5.03 -2.49
C SER A 541 15.31 5.71 -3.69
N SER A 542 14.08 6.18 -3.46
CA SER A 542 13.28 6.99 -4.38
C SER A 542 13.67 8.48 -4.41
N ALA A 543 14.55 8.92 -3.51
CA ALA A 543 14.80 10.32 -3.26
C ALA A 543 15.30 11.06 -4.51
N ALA A 544 14.62 12.17 -4.83
CA ALA A 544 15.03 13.04 -5.93
C ALA A 544 16.41 13.66 -5.65
N LEU A 545 17.34 13.50 -6.58
CA LEU A 545 18.66 14.12 -6.54
C LEU A 545 18.51 15.66 -6.60
N PRO A 546 19.20 16.46 -5.75
CA PRO A 546 19.17 17.92 -5.82
C PRO A 546 19.93 18.40 -7.05
N GLY A 547 19.28 19.24 -7.86
CA GLY A 547 19.89 19.90 -9.01
C GLY A 547 19.11 19.64 -10.30
N LYS A 548 18.55 20.72 -10.86
CA LYS A 548 17.86 20.86 -12.16
C LYS A 548 17.93 19.65 -13.12
N LEU A 549 17.11 18.63 -12.88
CA LEU A 549 16.64 17.72 -13.91
C LEU A 549 15.12 17.69 -13.83
N ALA A 550 14.49 18.26 -14.85
CA ALA A 550 13.04 18.43 -14.96
C ALA A 550 12.31 17.14 -15.37
N ASP A 551 12.94 15.98 -15.20
CA ASP A 551 12.42 14.70 -15.68
C ASP A 551 12.02 13.77 -14.51
N PRO A 552 10.71 13.52 -14.31
CA PRO A 552 10.21 12.56 -13.32
C PRO A 552 10.71 11.12 -13.52
N SER A 553 11.22 10.78 -14.71
CA SER A 553 11.77 9.46 -14.99
C SER A 553 13.15 9.22 -14.35
N MET A 554 13.85 10.26 -13.85
CA MET A 554 15.22 10.23 -13.27
C MET A 554 15.34 9.81 -11.79
N GLN A 555 14.32 9.19 -11.19
CA GLN A 555 14.17 9.16 -9.73
C GLN A 555 14.54 7.81 -9.08
N GLY A 556 15.82 7.66 -8.73
CA GLY A 556 16.26 6.67 -7.74
C GLY A 556 17.79 6.55 -7.59
N VAL A 557 18.24 6.22 -6.39
CA VAL A 557 19.67 5.99 -6.06
C VAL A 557 19.84 4.56 -5.57
N VAL A 558 20.83 3.86 -6.11
CA VAL A 558 21.28 2.54 -5.66
C VAL A 558 22.59 2.72 -4.92
N VAL A 559 22.71 2.22 -3.69
CA VAL A 559 23.97 2.19 -2.95
C VAL A 559 24.44 0.74 -2.81
N VAL A 560 25.66 0.48 -3.26
CA VAL A 560 26.33 -0.83 -3.15
C VAL A 560 27.64 -0.68 -2.39
N SER A 561 28.02 -1.73 -1.68
CA SER A 561 29.27 -1.76 -0.91
C SER A 561 30.01 -3.07 -1.13
N GLY A 562 31.30 -2.94 -1.45
CA GLY A 562 32.23 -4.03 -1.64
C GLY A 562 32.95 -4.38 -0.34
N TRP A 563 33.36 -5.64 -0.23
CA TRP A 563 33.95 -6.22 0.95
C TRP A 563 35.25 -5.54 1.36
N GLY A 564 36.05 -5.05 0.41
CA GLY A 564 37.27 -4.28 0.64
C GLY A 564 37.04 -2.84 1.10
N GLY A 565 35.79 -2.42 1.32
CA GLY A 565 35.41 -1.11 1.85
C GLY A 565 34.96 -0.09 0.80
N ALA A 566 34.94 -0.45 -0.48
CA ALA A 566 34.42 0.42 -1.52
C ALA A 566 32.91 0.61 -1.38
N VAL A 567 32.42 1.85 -1.52
CA VAL A 567 30.99 2.17 -1.56
C VAL A 567 30.72 3.03 -2.78
N ARG A 568 29.68 2.68 -3.54
CA ARG A 568 29.25 3.39 -4.74
C ARG A 568 27.78 3.75 -4.62
N ALA A 569 27.44 4.97 -5.03
CA ALA A 569 26.06 5.33 -5.34
C ALA A 569 25.90 5.45 -6.85
N LEU A 570 24.91 4.76 -7.38
CA LEU A 570 24.61 4.69 -8.80
C LEU A 570 23.20 5.24 -9.03
N LYS A 571 22.97 5.85 -10.19
CA LYS A 571 21.63 6.16 -10.65
C LYS A 571 20.88 4.86 -10.94
N LEU A 572 19.64 4.75 -10.44
CA LEU A 572 18.83 3.54 -10.62
C LEU A 572 18.52 3.23 -12.09
N ASN A 573 18.54 4.23 -12.96
CA ASN A 573 18.03 4.10 -14.33
C ASN A 573 19.04 3.64 -15.36
N ASP A 574 20.30 4.05 -15.19
CA ASP A 574 21.37 3.85 -16.15
C ASP A 574 22.66 3.31 -15.50
N GLY A 575 22.71 3.23 -14.17
CA GLY A 575 23.87 2.72 -13.43
C GLY A 575 25.04 3.68 -13.37
N GLU A 576 24.88 4.94 -13.82
CA GLU A 576 25.97 5.91 -13.77
C GLU A 576 26.35 6.25 -12.32
N ASP A 577 27.65 6.37 -12.06
CA ASP A 577 28.18 6.81 -10.77
C ASP A 577 27.66 8.21 -10.40
N LEU A 578 27.13 8.33 -9.19
CA LEU A 578 26.80 9.60 -8.54
C LEU A 578 27.95 10.06 -7.65
N TRP A 579 28.47 9.15 -6.82
CA TRP A 579 29.59 9.39 -5.94
C TRP A 579 30.20 8.09 -5.46
N GLU A 580 31.44 8.19 -4.98
CA GLU A 580 32.15 7.11 -4.30
C GLU A 580 32.55 7.48 -2.87
N HIS A 581 32.61 6.47 -2.02
CA HIS A 581 33.17 6.57 -0.67
C HIS A 581 33.98 5.30 -0.35
N ARG A 582 34.90 5.39 0.61
CA ARG A 582 35.67 4.24 1.06
C ARG A 582 35.69 4.18 2.58
N LEU A 583 35.23 3.06 3.13
CA LEU A 583 35.35 2.76 4.55
C LEU A 583 36.70 2.12 4.86
N GLU A 584 37.14 2.27 6.11
CA GLU A 584 38.25 1.51 6.66
C GLU A 584 37.81 0.10 7.04
N GLY A 585 38.58 -0.89 6.60
CA GLY A 585 38.31 -2.29 6.89
C GLY A 585 37.22 -2.90 6.00
N ARG A 586 36.82 -4.12 6.36
CA ARG A 586 35.89 -4.90 5.54
C ARG A 586 34.44 -4.49 5.76
N VAL A 587 33.59 -4.69 4.75
CA VAL A 587 32.16 -4.36 4.81
C VAL A 587 31.31 -5.59 4.50
N THR A 588 30.60 -6.07 5.51
CA THR A 588 29.55 -7.08 5.37
C THR A 588 28.17 -6.53 5.75
N ALA A 589 28.14 -5.43 6.50
CA ALA A 589 26.91 -4.72 6.82
C ALA A 589 26.46 -3.91 5.61
N SER A 590 25.33 -4.31 5.02
CA SER A 590 24.57 -3.53 4.04
C SER A 590 24.35 -2.05 4.42
N PRO A 591 24.46 -1.13 3.44
CA PRO A 591 24.08 0.26 3.62
C PRO A 591 22.62 0.41 4.07
N VAL A 592 22.35 1.45 4.88
CA VAL A 592 20.99 1.84 5.29
C VAL A 592 20.74 3.25 4.86
N ILE A 593 19.70 3.46 4.06
CA ILE A 593 19.26 4.78 3.67
C ILE A 593 18.21 5.25 4.68
N SER A 594 18.42 6.38 5.35
CA SER A 594 17.38 6.93 6.21
C SER A 594 17.44 8.43 6.32
N ALA A 595 16.27 9.09 6.29
CA ALA A 595 16.15 10.54 6.38
C ALA A 595 17.09 11.31 5.41
N GLY A 596 17.25 10.81 4.18
CA GLY A 596 18.14 11.40 3.16
C GLY A 596 19.63 11.16 3.39
N LEU A 597 19.99 10.22 4.27
CA LEU A 597 21.36 9.86 4.60
C LEU A 597 21.63 8.38 4.30
N VAL A 598 22.89 8.01 4.11
CA VAL A 598 23.36 6.62 4.03
C VAL A 598 24.19 6.31 5.26
N PHE A 599 23.69 5.43 6.13
CA PHE A 599 24.42 4.89 7.27
C PHE A 599 25.19 3.64 6.86
N LEU A 600 26.47 3.65 7.21
CA LEU A 600 27.45 2.63 6.86
C LEU A 600 28.20 2.19 8.12
N ALA A 601 28.62 0.94 8.15
CA ALA A 601 29.41 0.38 9.23
C ALA A 601 30.43 -0.64 8.69
N SER A 602 31.60 -0.72 9.30
CA SER A 602 32.67 -1.64 8.89
C SER A 602 33.16 -2.57 10.01
N GLU A 603 33.89 -3.62 9.63
CA GLU A 603 34.57 -4.54 10.53
C GLU A 603 35.74 -3.89 11.29
N ALA A 604 36.22 -2.71 10.87
CA ALA A 604 37.19 -1.91 11.63
C ALA A 604 36.54 -1.04 12.72
N GLY A 605 35.20 -1.06 12.84
CA GLY A 605 34.46 -0.26 13.82
C GLY A 605 34.23 1.18 13.37
N GLU A 606 34.36 1.46 12.06
CA GLU A 606 33.97 2.75 11.51
C GLU A 606 32.47 2.82 11.30
N LEU A 607 31.83 3.89 11.76
CA LEU A 607 30.44 4.24 11.51
C LEU A 607 30.38 5.57 10.77
N VAL A 608 29.64 5.63 9.67
CA VAL A 608 29.54 6.84 8.84
C VAL A 608 28.09 7.10 8.47
N ALA A 609 27.68 8.37 8.48
CA ALA A 609 26.46 8.84 7.83
C ALA A 609 26.84 9.78 6.69
N LEU A 610 26.53 9.42 5.45
CA LEU A 610 26.75 10.21 4.24
C LEU A 610 25.46 10.91 3.82
N ASP A 611 25.55 12.09 3.22
CA ASP A 611 24.45 12.71 2.49
C ASP A 611 24.14 11.87 1.24
N LEU A 612 22.90 11.37 1.12
CA LEU A 612 22.54 10.43 0.05
C LEU A 612 22.79 11.01 -1.36
N PRO A 613 22.47 12.27 -1.66
CA PRO A 613 22.73 12.79 -2.99
C PRO A 613 24.20 13.09 -3.32
N SER A 614 24.99 13.55 -2.36
CA SER A 614 26.36 14.03 -2.61
C SER A 614 27.47 13.08 -2.16
N GLY A 615 27.16 12.08 -1.33
CA GLY A 615 28.16 11.23 -0.69
C GLY A 615 29.00 11.94 0.37
N ALA A 616 28.69 13.20 0.70
CA ALA A 616 29.46 13.98 1.66
C ALA A 616 29.26 13.43 3.08
N PRO A 617 30.33 13.20 3.87
CA PRO A 617 30.20 12.74 5.24
C PRO A 617 29.54 13.82 6.11
N ARG A 618 28.46 13.43 6.79
CA ARG A 618 27.70 14.26 7.71
C ARG A 618 27.98 13.91 9.18
N TRP A 619 28.43 12.69 9.41
CA TRP A 619 28.88 12.19 10.70
C TRP A 619 29.82 11.00 10.51
N THR A 620 30.87 10.93 11.31
CA THR A 620 31.81 9.80 11.35
C THR A 620 32.14 9.53 12.81
N HIS A 621 32.12 8.26 13.19
CA HIS A 621 32.45 7.81 14.54
C HIS A 621 33.26 6.53 14.48
N ARG A 622 34.17 6.35 15.43
CA ARG A 622 35.04 5.17 15.50
C ARG A 622 34.86 4.45 16.81
N GLU A 623 34.66 3.15 16.70
CA GLU A 623 34.55 2.22 17.81
C GLU A 623 35.73 1.25 17.83
N LYS A 624 35.96 0.62 19.00
CA LYS A 624 37.04 -0.36 19.16
C LYS A 624 36.74 -1.71 18.52
N HIS A 625 35.47 -2.00 18.26
CA HIS A 625 35.01 -3.29 17.76
C HIS A 625 34.27 -3.10 16.45
N GLY A 626 34.44 -4.07 15.56
CA GLY A 626 33.82 -4.09 14.25
C GLY A 626 32.31 -4.33 14.27
N VAL A 627 31.69 -4.06 13.14
CA VAL A 627 30.27 -4.26 12.88
C VAL A 627 30.13 -5.14 11.64
N GLN A 628 29.56 -6.33 11.83
CA GLN A 628 29.11 -7.18 10.73
C GLN A 628 27.58 -7.18 10.61
N ALA A 629 26.88 -6.99 11.73
CA ALA A 629 25.44 -6.88 11.71
C ALA A 629 25.01 -5.56 11.08
N THR A 630 24.02 -5.68 10.23
CA THR A 630 23.54 -4.53 9.52
C THR A 630 22.82 -3.55 10.51
N PRO A 631 23.14 -2.23 10.55
CA PRO A 631 22.59 -1.29 11.54
C PRO A 631 21.10 -0.97 11.34
N LEU A 632 20.42 -0.39 12.32
CA LEU A 632 19.04 0.07 12.18
C LEU A 632 18.97 1.59 12.40
N ALA A 633 18.52 2.34 11.40
CA ALA A 633 18.19 3.76 11.56
C ALA A 633 16.66 3.92 11.64
N ALA A 634 16.14 4.18 12.84
CA ALA A 634 14.70 4.29 13.09
C ALA A 634 14.40 5.16 14.31
N ASN A 635 13.23 5.81 14.33
CA ASN A 635 12.77 6.68 15.42
C ASN A 635 13.85 7.68 15.92
N GLY A 636 14.53 8.36 15.00
CA GLY A 636 15.55 9.36 15.31
C GLY A 636 16.84 8.79 15.93
N THR A 637 17.03 7.47 15.89
CA THR A 637 18.13 6.76 16.56
C THR A 637 18.81 5.79 15.60
N LEU A 638 20.13 5.68 15.69
CA LEU A 638 20.92 4.67 14.99
C LEU A 638 21.27 3.56 15.99
N TYR A 639 20.78 2.35 15.76
CA TYR A 639 21.08 1.17 16.56
C TYR A 639 22.13 0.31 15.86
N VAL A 640 23.18 -0.06 16.57
CA VAL A 640 24.33 -0.79 16.02
C VAL A 640 24.65 -1.97 16.92
N ALA A 641 24.71 -3.16 16.34
CA ALA A 641 25.17 -4.36 17.02
C ALA A 641 26.60 -4.69 16.60
N PHE A 642 27.50 -4.74 17.58
CA PHE A 642 28.93 -4.95 17.39
C PHE A 642 29.30 -6.43 17.55
N MET A 643 30.38 -6.83 16.87
CA MET A 643 30.89 -8.21 16.88
C MET A 643 31.21 -8.74 18.28
N ASN A 644 31.54 -7.84 19.22
CA ASN A 644 31.81 -8.19 20.61
C ASN A 644 30.56 -8.52 21.44
N GLY A 645 29.37 -8.57 20.82
CA GLY A 645 28.11 -8.85 21.51
C GLY A 645 27.59 -7.64 22.28
N THR A 646 27.66 -6.44 21.72
CA THR A 646 27.01 -5.25 22.30
C THR A 646 26.04 -4.62 21.31
N LEU A 647 24.85 -4.26 21.79
CA LEU A 647 23.87 -3.44 21.05
C LEU A 647 23.91 -2.02 21.63
N ARG A 648 24.09 -1.02 20.78
CA ARG A 648 24.15 0.39 21.21
C ARG A 648 23.22 1.26 20.40
N ALA A 649 22.75 2.33 21.01
CA ALA A 649 21.97 3.37 20.35
C ALA A 649 22.77 4.67 20.28
N TYR A 650 22.74 5.33 19.13
CA TYR A 650 23.30 6.65 18.92
C TYR A 650 22.16 7.62 18.61
N ARG A 651 22.05 8.71 19.36
CA ARG A 651 21.00 9.74 19.18
C ARG A 651 21.54 11.13 19.37
N ASP A 652 20.84 12.11 18.80
CA ASP A 652 21.12 13.53 18.98
C ASP A 652 20.44 14.01 20.27
N LEU A 653 21.11 13.84 21.43
CA LEU A 653 20.68 14.54 22.64
C LEU A 653 21.04 16.01 22.49
N ALA A 654 20.04 16.86 22.30
CA ALA A 654 20.20 18.27 22.64
C ALA A 654 20.68 18.34 24.10
N PRO A 655 21.67 19.20 24.44
CA PRO A 655 22.07 19.36 25.83
C PRO A 655 20.82 19.72 26.64
N GLU A 656 20.56 18.93 27.70
CA GLU A 656 19.53 19.27 28.68
C GLU A 656 19.73 20.73 29.05
N ARG A 657 18.69 21.57 28.85
CA ARG A 657 18.69 22.90 29.45
C ARG A 657 18.87 22.64 30.93
N ARG A 658 20.03 23.03 31.48
CA ARG A 658 20.20 23.20 32.92
C ARG A 658 19.04 24.09 33.34
N GLU A 659 18.05 23.52 34.01
CA GLU A 659 17.11 24.32 34.77
C GLU A 659 17.97 25.10 35.75
N ASP A 660 18.02 26.41 35.52
CA ASP A 660 18.69 27.35 36.39
C ASP A 660 18.25 27.07 37.83
N GLN A 661 19.23 26.86 38.68
CA GLN A 661 19.11 27.13 40.11
C GLN A 661 18.74 28.61 40.25
N ALA A 662 17.45 28.92 40.12
CA ALA A 662 16.88 30.18 40.55
C ALA A 662 17.04 30.22 42.07
N GLY A 663 18.02 31.01 42.49
CA GLY A 663 18.31 31.27 43.89
C GLY A 663 17.06 31.69 44.65
N GLU A 664 16.97 31.16 45.87
CA GLU A 664 16.05 31.61 46.90
C GLU A 664 16.14 33.14 47.07
N PRO A 665 15.01 33.86 47.19
CA PRO A 665 15.04 35.23 47.65
C PRO A 665 15.32 35.23 49.16
N SER A 666 16.50 35.69 49.55
CA SER A 666 16.85 35.99 50.94
C SER A 666 15.87 37.00 51.52
N LEU A 667 15.05 36.56 52.48
CA LEU A 667 14.40 37.43 53.45
C LEU A 667 15.44 37.89 54.48
N ARG A 668 15.97 39.11 54.31
CA ARG A 668 16.19 40.12 55.37
C ARG A 668 16.91 41.35 54.82
#